data_AF-A0A395NJ57-F1
#
_entry.id   AF-A0A395NJ57-F1
#
_cell.length_a   1.000
_cell.length_b   1.000
_cell.length_c   1.000
_cell.angle_alpha   90.00
_cell.angle_beta   90.00
_cell.angle_gamma   90.00
#
_symmetry.space_group_name_H-M   'P 1'
#
loop_
_entity.id
_entity.type
_entity.pdbx_description
1 polymer ?
#
loop_
_entity_poly.entity_id
_entity_poly.type
_entity_poly.pdbx_seq_one_letter_code
_entity_poly.pdbx_strand_id
1 'polypeptide(L)'
;MSEIKNVVVIGAGGSLNPIIISSLQLHGFSVSVLVRDTSTVNPPSGTTIYRTDYSRSSLLLAFKDQDAVVNAITMPDFEEQKKIIDVAVEAGVKRFIPAEFGIDTSKEKTVDIVTFLKVKPQIVQYLQSIEDKITWTGIITGPFFDWSLRQGFFSFNLPSRTAYIHQPEYHGHRFSWSNLSTVGEAVAHVLLAKNFPIVANQYVRVRSFNASQDEILESLISATRRAEIARGQEHTDWKVINVDLEDKVTEAQNRLVQGDTSSLGFILTNSMAMAAELDGEKKLSNLLKVRLSHSQSMVRSTKQQSAATLSPLQLRKVRKGTHSCWEFCVSQRYQDDTSDHSRAQTLEQRMMRVESLLDRVLERLETGDKHRDADEPPERATIAEDSIGIDVVNTAAMMSAPASNSAVISVFQNASFRSEIGGEGASSTAASTLTPDISDSIVLGNPGMWPKLTRVSRLLLGMMPSRATLEALDGESSPWICQLLRPLPSLRQSDKFSLLKTMPLESASPSHPTIIARALMIIVICLQQLPRNTDMARLRLPSPRNEYMENLAATIISLATSEDEIIATPEGIECLLLLSIYFVNSGRPRRAWLNNRRALAVAQLMGLHRAPDEGMDEESQRGEASIAGVWPHIIHHDRHLSQILGFPCGVVDTYEPFVPNSFQAMPHPCEDRQDMHYLTQLDRVAALLIEREQRTSTLAFAITQSIDSALGNLANTMPQSWWHPVDRLSGIPAEAMDMLYSKYNVQLWHYQLEMSNHLPFMLDATDRRRCEYSRIACLKAARELIKVYIPLRTTFGMFSCCMTNFQAFTAAVILIFNMFLRTPAAELEVFSGQRDADWGLIADVISVLDAAVERFEDRVALQARDVLKLLQAIEIDPKNLEGDKFHFTIPYFGIITIARKLPAGEPNEVPQMQDGETDGNHLVTLSAAEVSLDYSPSFMTTIDFMGPSTAADVDELMRQWLVEEM
;
A
#
# COMPACT_ATOMS: atom_id res chain seq x y z
N MET A 1 9.34 -29.93 -22.14
CA MET A 1 9.09 -30.88 -21.04
C MET A 1 7.59 -31.11 -20.94
N SER A 2 7.17 -32.34 -20.61
CA SER A 2 5.76 -32.66 -20.41
C SER A 2 5.21 -31.96 -19.16
N GLU A 3 3.99 -31.47 -19.24
CA GLU A 3 3.22 -30.91 -18.13
C GLU A 3 3.12 -31.89 -16.94
N ILE A 4 3.24 -31.39 -15.70
CA ILE A 4 3.04 -32.15 -14.46
C ILE A 4 1.55 -32.13 -14.13
N LYS A 5 0.92 -33.29 -13.94
CA LYS A 5 -0.52 -33.42 -13.62
C LYS A 5 -0.77 -34.28 -12.39
N ASN A 6 -0.09 -35.43 -12.31
CA ASN A 6 -0.26 -36.38 -11.22
C ASN A 6 0.84 -36.17 -10.17
N VAL A 7 0.44 -35.85 -8.94
CA VAL A 7 1.37 -35.55 -7.85
C VAL A 7 1.10 -36.47 -6.67
N VAL A 8 2.11 -37.21 -6.24
CA VAL A 8 2.04 -38.02 -5.02
C VAL A 8 2.70 -37.30 -3.85
N VAL A 9 1.98 -37.18 -2.73
CA VAL A 9 2.45 -36.55 -1.49
C VAL A 9 2.79 -37.63 -0.47
N ILE A 10 3.99 -37.57 0.09
CA ILE A 10 4.47 -38.50 1.11
C ILE A 10 4.44 -37.83 2.49
N GLY A 11 4.00 -38.59 3.51
CA GLY A 11 4.01 -38.15 4.90
C GLY A 11 2.63 -37.80 5.46
N ALA A 12 1.55 -38.38 4.94
CA ALA A 12 0.14 -38.00 5.16
C ALA A 12 -0.27 -37.47 6.56
N GLY A 13 0.33 -37.96 7.64
CA GLY A 13 0.03 -37.55 9.02
C GLY A 13 0.66 -36.23 9.50
N GLY A 14 1.54 -35.61 8.73
CA GLY A 14 2.21 -34.35 9.10
C GLY A 14 1.29 -33.12 9.01
N SER A 15 1.44 -32.15 9.92
CA SER A 15 0.58 -30.94 9.97
C SER A 15 0.63 -30.06 8.71
N LEU A 16 1.70 -30.15 7.91
CA LEU A 16 1.85 -29.41 6.66
C LEU A 16 1.08 -30.06 5.49
N ASN A 17 0.87 -31.38 5.54
CA ASN A 17 0.46 -32.15 4.38
C ASN A 17 -0.99 -31.95 3.95
N PRO A 18 -1.97 -31.81 4.86
CA PRO A 18 -3.32 -31.39 4.47
C PRO A 18 -3.32 -30.07 3.69
N ILE A 19 -2.43 -29.13 4.05
CA ILE A 19 -2.34 -27.83 3.39
C ILE A 19 -1.71 -27.96 2.00
N ILE A 20 -0.64 -28.74 1.85
CA ILE A 20 -0.03 -29.05 0.55
C ILE A 20 -1.06 -29.72 -0.38
N ILE A 21 -1.78 -30.72 0.12
CA ILE A 21 -2.77 -31.47 -0.66
C ILE A 21 -3.86 -30.53 -1.17
N SER A 22 -4.45 -29.72 -0.29
CA SER A 22 -5.51 -28.78 -0.67
C SER A 22 -5.03 -27.74 -1.69
N SER A 23 -3.83 -27.17 -1.52
CA SER A 23 -3.28 -26.23 -2.51
C SER A 23 -3.01 -26.90 -3.86
N LEU A 24 -2.47 -28.13 -3.88
CA LEU A 24 -2.27 -28.86 -5.13
C LEU A 24 -3.61 -29.14 -5.85
N GLN A 25 -4.64 -29.56 -5.13
CA GLN A 25 -5.98 -29.77 -5.71
C GLN A 25 -6.58 -28.46 -6.26
N LEU A 26 -6.43 -27.35 -5.53
CA LEU A 26 -6.91 -26.03 -5.96
C LEU A 26 -6.28 -25.58 -7.28
N HIS A 27 -5.01 -25.91 -7.50
CA HIS A 27 -4.27 -25.62 -8.74
C HIS A 27 -4.46 -26.70 -9.83
N GLY A 28 -5.41 -27.60 -9.67
CA GLY A 28 -5.83 -28.56 -10.69
C GLY A 28 -4.96 -29.81 -10.81
N PHE A 29 -4.08 -30.08 -9.84
CA PHE A 29 -3.30 -31.33 -9.82
C PHE A 29 -4.16 -32.51 -9.35
N SER A 30 -3.95 -33.68 -9.95
CA SER A 30 -4.50 -34.94 -9.44
C SER A 30 -3.60 -35.46 -8.32
N VAL A 31 -4.10 -35.42 -7.09
CA VAL A 31 -3.28 -35.68 -5.90
C VAL A 31 -3.49 -37.10 -5.38
N SER A 32 -2.38 -37.82 -5.24
CA SER A 32 -2.32 -39.10 -4.53
C SER A 32 -1.55 -38.93 -3.23
N VAL A 33 -1.82 -39.77 -2.22
CA VAL A 33 -1.18 -39.69 -0.92
C VAL A 33 -0.64 -41.05 -0.53
N LEU A 34 0.62 -41.07 -0.09
CA LEU A 34 1.28 -42.25 0.42
C LEU A 34 1.10 -42.36 1.93
N VAL A 35 0.43 -43.43 2.38
CA VAL A 35 0.05 -43.68 3.78
C VAL A 35 0.66 -45.00 4.24
N ARG A 36 1.25 -45.04 5.44
CA ARG A 36 1.76 -46.29 6.03
C ARG A 36 0.62 -47.30 6.21
N ASP A 37 0.87 -48.59 6.01
CA ASP A 37 -0.14 -49.64 6.22
C ASP A 37 -0.76 -49.59 7.62
N THR A 38 0.03 -49.23 8.62
CA THR A 38 -0.37 -49.11 10.03
C THR A 38 -1.01 -47.78 10.39
N SER A 39 -1.07 -46.81 9.47
CA SER A 39 -1.58 -45.47 9.75
C SER A 39 -3.10 -45.39 9.58
N THR A 40 -3.75 -44.72 10.53
CA THR A 40 -5.19 -44.42 10.52
C THR A 40 -5.51 -43.02 9.98
N VAL A 41 -4.52 -42.33 9.40
CA VAL A 41 -4.69 -40.97 8.89
C VAL A 41 -5.61 -40.97 7.67
N ASN A 42 -6.63 -40.11 7.72
CA ASN A 42 -7.53 -39.85 6.60
C ASN A 42 -7.12 -38.54 5.89
N PRO A 43 -6.57 -38.60 4.66
CA PRO A 43 -6.22 -37.40 3.91
C PRO A 43 -7.47 -36.65 3.42
N PRO A 44 -7.32 -35.38 2.97
CA PRO A 44 -8.42 -34.59 2.39
C PRO A 44 -9.17 -35.33 1.27
N SER A 45 -10.46 -35.02 1.13
CA SER A 45 -11.33 -35.60 0.09
C SER A 45 -10.79 -35.38 -1.32
N GLY A 46 -11.06 -36.32 -2.23
CA GLY A 46 -10.59 -36.22 -3.62
C GLY A 46 -9.11 -36.59 -3.79
N THR A 47 -8.52 -37.32 -2.82
CA THR A 47 -7.17 -37.90 -2.94
C THR A 47 -7.22 -39.40 -3.16
N THR A 48 -6.31 -39.92 -3.99
CA THR A 48 -6.10 -41.37 -4.14
C THR A 48 -5.12 -41.85 -3.08
N ILE A 49 -5.50 -42.85 -2.27
CA ILE A 49 -4.66 -43.36 -1.18
C ILE A 49 -3.86 -44.57 -1.66
N TYR A 50 -2.54 -44.48 -1.58
CA TYR A 50 -1.62 -45.60 -1.73
C TYR A 50 -1.09 -46.03 -0.37
N ARG A 51 -1.33 -47.29 -0.03
CA ARG A 51 -0.81 -47.90 1.20
C ARG A 51 0.57 -48.51 0.96
N THR A 52 1.48 -48.32 1.91
CA THR A 52 2.88 -48.74 1.78
C THR A 52 3.50 -49.18 3.10
N ASP A 53 4.35 -50.19 3.00
CA ASP A 53 5.37 -50.60 3.98
C ASP A 53 6.74 -49.96 3.69
N TYR A 54 6.79 -49.01 2.75
CA TYR A 54 8.01 -48.42 2.17
C TYR A 54 8.94 -49.44 1.49
N SER A 55 8.50 -50.65 1.18
CA SER A 55 9.27 -51.57 0.32
C SER A 55 9.40 -51.02 -1.10
N ARG A 56 10.44 -51.46 -1.81
CA ARG A 56 10.64 -51.06 -3.22
C ARG A 56 9.40 -51.36 -4.08
N SER A 57 8.77 -52.52 -3.87
CA SER A 57 7.55 -52.93 -4.58
C SER A 57 6.35 -52.03 -4.31
N SER A 58 6.09 -51.67 -3.05
CA SER A 58 4.94 -50.82 -2.73
C SER A 58 5.16 -49.37 -3.17
N LEU A 59 6.39 -48.86 -3.08
CA LEU A 59 6.77 -47.54 -3.61
C LEU A 59 6.67 -47.47 -5.14
N LEU A 60 7.13 -48.49 -5.87
CA LEU A 60 6.99 -48.55 -7.33
C LEU A 60 5.54 -48.52 -7.76
N LEU A 61 4.68 -49.26 -7.06
CA LEU A 61 3.25 -49.28 -7.34
C LEU A 61 2.61 -47.91 -7.11
N ALA A 62 3.00 -47.20 -6.04
CA ALA A 62 2.49 -45.88 -5.73
C ALA A 62 3.00 -44.78 -6.68
N PHE A 63 4.21 -44.92 -7.21
CA PHE A 63 4.84 -43.93 -8.10
C PHE A 63 4.54 -44.17 -9.58
N LYS A 64 3.94 -45.30 -9.92
CA LYS A 64 3.49 -45.57 -11.28
C LYS A 64 2.51 -44.50 -11.75
N ASP A 65 2.74 -43.98 -12.95
CA ASP A 65 1.95 -42.93 -13.60
C ASP A 65 1.90 -41.58 -12.84
N GLN A 66 2.81 -41.37 -11.87
CA GLN A 66 2.99 -40.08 -11.19
C GLN A 66 4.02 -39.21 -11.91
N ASP A 67 3.73 -37.92 -12.06
CA ASP A 67 4.64 -36.96 -12.69
C ASP A 67 5.64 -36.37 -11.69
N ALA A 68 5.18 -36.13 -10.45
CA ALA A 68 5.98 -35.52 -9.39
C ALA A 68 5.74 -36.17 -8.03
N VAL A 69 6.78 -36.16 -7.19
CA VAL A 69 6.72 -36.58 -5.79
C VAL A 69 7.01 -35.37 -4.89
N VAL A 70 6.08 -35.08 -3.97
CA VAL A 70 6.30 -34.14 -2.87
C VAL A 70 6.60 -34.93 -1.61
N ASN A 71 7.83 -34.88 -1.16
CA ASN A 71 8.25 -35.57 0.04
C ASN A 71 8.22 -34.64 1.26
N ALA A 72 7.31 -34.90 2.19
CA ALA A 72 7.16 -34.13 3.41
C ALA A 72 7.19 -35.05 4.65
N ILE A 73 8.05 -36.07 4.61
CA ILE A 73 8.39 -36.86 5.80
C ILE A 73 9.06 -35.99 6.87
N THR A 74 8.89 -36.37 8.13
CA THR A 74 9.45 -35.69 9.28
C THR A 74 10.48 -36.58 9.98
N MET A 75 11.14 -36.05 11.02
CA MET A 75 12.05 -36.80 11.88
C MET A 75 11.39 -38.08 12.41
N PRO A 76 12.15 -39.19 12.55
CA PRO A 76 13.58 -39.35 12.26
C PRO A 76 13.89 -39.81 10.82
N ASP A 77 12.90 -39.92 9.95
CA ASP A 77 12.96 -40.75 8.73
C ASP A 77 13.68 -40.10 7.53
N PHE A 78 14.48 -39.05 7.73
CA PHE A 78 15.11 -38.31 6.63
C PHE A 78 16.09 -39.14 5.78
N GLU A 79 16.61 -40.25 6.31
CA GLU A 79 17.47 -41.17 5.56
C GLU A 79 16.70 -41.97 4.50
N GLU A 80 15.40 -42.23 4.70
CA GLU A 80 14.56 -42.97 3.75
C GLU A 80 14.39 -42.24 2.42
N GLN A 81 14.63 -40.91 2.38
CA GLN A 81 14.47 -40.11 1.17
C GLN A 81 15.29 -40.64 0.00
N LYS A 82 16.52 -41.11 0.24
CA LYS A 82 17.39 -41.61 -0.84
C LYS A 82 16.74 -42.79 -1.55
N LYS A 83 16.25 -43.77 -0.79
CA LYS A 83 15.54 -44.94 -1.31
C LYS A 83 14.27 -44.55 -2.05
N ILE A 84 13.53 -43.57 -1.52
CA ILE A 84 12.33 -43.02 -2.17
C ILE A 84 12.69 -42.39 -3.53
N ILE A 85 13.79 -41.62 -3.59
CA ILE A 85 14.28 -41.00 -4.82
C ILE A 85 14.67 -42.07 -5.85
N ASP A 86 15.40 -43.11 -5.44
CA ASP A 86 15.80 -44.21 -6.32
C ASP A 86 14.59 -44.88 -6.96
N VAL A 87 13.54 -45.13 -6.17
CA VAL A 87 12.30 -45.73 -6.67
C VAL A 87 11.50 -44.76 -7.53
N ALA A 88 11.50 -43.46 -7.22
CA ALA A 88 10.85 -42.44 -8.06
C ALA A 88 11.51 -42.36 -9.44
N VAL A 89 12.85 -42.40 -9.50
CA VAL A 89 13.61 -42.46 -10.76
C VAL A 89 13.27 -43.74 -11.52
N GLU A 90 13.23 -44.89 -10.85
CA GLU A 90 12.86 -46.17 -11.47
C GLU A 90 11.43 -46.16 -12.05
N ALA A 91 10.48 -45.51 -11.37
CA ALA A 91 9.10 -45.35 -11.82
C ALA A 91 8.91 -44.30 -12.94
N GLY A 92 9.95 -43.54 -13.29
CA GLY A 92 9.90 -42.51 -14.33
C GLY A 92 9.32 -41.16 -13.86
N VAL A 93 9.34 -40.89 -12.55
CA VAL A 93 8.93 -39.59 -11.99
C VAL A 93 9.86 -38.49 -12.50
N LYS A 94 9.29 -37.36 -12.90
CA LYS A 94 10.01 -36.25 -13.56
C LYS A 94 10.56 -35.23 -12.57
N ARG A 95 9.86 -35.05 -11.44
CA ARG A 95 10.13 -34.01 -10.45
C ARG A 95 10.08 -34.55 -9.02
N PHE A 96 11.08 -34.21 -8.22
CA PHE A 96 11.14 -34.53 -6.79
C PHE A 96 11.27 -33.27 -5.94
N ILE A 97 10.40 -33.10 -4.95
CA ILE A 97 10.53 -32.06 -3.92
C ILE A 97 10.96 -32.76 -2.62
N PRO A 98 12.23 -32.64 -2.20
CA PRO A 98 12.73 -33.24 -0.96
C PRO A 98 12.14 -32.58 0.29
N ALA A 99 12.22 -33.29 1.42
CA ALA A 99 11.71 -32.85 2.72
C ALA A 99 12.57 -31.75 3.36
N GLU A 100 12.53 -30.55 2.78
CA GLU A 100 13.31 -29.39 3.22
C GLU A 100 12.54 -28.49 4.19
N PHE A 101 11.31 -28.10 3.83
CA PHE A 101 10.32 -27.25 4.53
C PHE A 101 10.68 -26.77 5.95
N GLY A 102 11.66 -25.87 6.06
CA GLY A 102 12.12 -25.36 7.35
C GLY A 102 13.30 -24.39 7.23
N ILE A 103 14.21 -24.45 8.20
CA ILE A 103 15.45 -23.64 8.22
C ILE A 103 16.37 -23.94 7.03
N ASP A 104 17.22 -22.98 6.66
CA ASP A 104 18.05 -23.06 5.45
C ASP A 104 19.22 -24.04 5.60
N THR A 105 18.97 -25.30 5.26
CA THR A 105 19.97 -26.39 5.26
C THR A 105 21.03 -26.23 4.18
N SER A 106 20.82 -25.34 3.21
CA SER A 106 21.85 -25.01 2.21
C SER A 106 23.04 -24.27 2.84
N LYS A 107 22.91 -23.83 4.10
CA LYS A 107 23.98 -23.18 4.87
C LYS A 107 24.67 -24.19 5.79
N GLU A 108 25.93 -24.46 5.51
CA GLU A 108 26.78 -25.40 6.27
C GLU A 108 26.74 -25.14 7.79
N LYS A 109 26.84 -23.88 8.21
CA LYS A 109 26.81 -23.49 9.63
C LYS A 109 25.50 -23.81 10.33
N THR A 110 24.37 -23.66 9.64
CA THR A 110 23.07 -24.02 10.17
C THR A 110 23.01 -25.52 10.46
N VAL A 111 23.58 -26.32 9.57
CA VAL A 111 23.65 -27.78 9.68
C VAL A 111 24.66 -28.24 10.73
N ASP A 112 25.74 -27.50 10.94
CA ASP A 112 26.71 -27.78 12.00
C ASP A 112 26.11 -27.58 13.40
N ILE A 113 25.25 -26.57 13.56
CA ILE A 113 24.52 -26.31 14.81
C ILE A 113 23.40 -27.34 15.00
N VAL A 114 22.68 -27.66 13.93
CA VAL A 114 21.50 -28.55 13.95
C VAL A 114 21.86 -29.91 13.35
N THR A 115 22.68 -30.67 14.08
CA THR A 115 23.39 -31.85 13.55
C THR A 115 22.49 -32.95 13.00
N PHE A 116 21.27 -33.12 13.50
CA PHE A 116 20.32 -34.12 12.98
C PHE A 116 19.80 -33.77 11.57
N LEU A 117 19.98 -32.54 11.09
CA LEU A 117 19.64 -32.13 9.73
C LEU A 117 20.77 -32.41 8.72
N LYS A 118 21.92 -32.95 9.14
CA LYS A 118 23.07 -33.23 8.25
C LYS A 118 22.73 -34.11 7.05
N VAL A 119 21.74 -34.97 7.18
CA VAL A 119 21.23 -35.82 6.09
C VAL A 119 20.53 -35.01 4.99
N LYS A 120 19.88 -33.89 5.30
CA LYS A 120 19.12 -33.10 4.32
C LYS A 120 20.00 -32.54 3.18
N PRO A 121 21.12 -31.85 3.45
CA PRO A 121 22.07 -31.47 2.40
C PRO A 121 22.63 -32.65 1.62
N GLN A 122 22.83 -33.82 2.25
CA GLN A 122 23.31 -35.03 1.56
C GLN A 122 22.27 -35.56 0.58
N ILE A 123 20.98 -35.50 0.91
CA ILE A 123 19.88 -35.84 -0.01
C ILE A 123 19.87 -34.88 -1.20
N VAL A 124 20.05 -33.58 -0.97
CA VAL A 124 20.12 -32.61 -2.08
C VAL A 124 21.37 -32.80 -2.93
N GLN A 125 22.53 -33.07 -2.32
CA GLN A 125 23.75 -33.42 -3.06
C GLN A 125 23.56 -34.70 -3.89
N TYR A 126 22.81 -35.67 -3.36
CA TYR A 126 22.44 -36.87 -4.11
C TYR A 126 21.58 -36.52 -5.32
N LEU A 127 20.52 -35.73 -5.15
CA LEU A 127 19.67 -35.25 -6.24
C LEU A 127 20.47 -34.47 -7.30
N GLN A 128 21.40 -33.61 -6.88
CA GLN A 128 22.33 -32.90 -7.75
C GLN A 128 23.18 -33.84 -8.61
N SER A 129 23.61 -34.97 -8.05
CA SER A 129 24.41 -35.98 -8.76
C SER A 129 23.63 -36.77 -9.82
N ILE A 130 22.30 -36.68 -9.84
CA ILE A 130 21.41 -37.42 -10.74
C ILE A 130 20.41 -36.50 -11.48
N GLU A 131 20.74 -35.22 -11.66
CA GLU A 131 19.88 -34.23 -12.34
C GLU A 131 19.55 -34.59 -13.79
N ASP A 132 20.36 -35.43 -14.42
CA ASP A 132 20.12 -36.00 -15.74
C ASP A 132 18.95 -37.01 -15.75
N LYS A 133 18.59 -37.56 -14.57
CA LYS A 133 17.54 -38.57 -14.41
C LYS A 133 16.25 -38.00 -13.82
N ILE A 134 16.36 -37.06 -12.88
CA ILE A 134 15.20 -36.46 -12.20
C ILE A 134 15.50 -35.01 -11.83
N THR A 135 14.53 -34.13 -12.02
CA THR A 135 14.69 -32.73 -11.61
C THR A 135 14.20 -32.51 -10.18
N TRP A 136 14.73 -31.51 -9.47
CA TRP A 136 14.41 -31.30 -8.05
C TRP A 136 14.19 -29.83 -7.68
N THR A 137 13.50 -29.59 -6.56
CA THR A 137 13.40 -28.25 -5.92
C THR A 137 13.38 -28.37 -4.40
N GLY A 138 14.41 -27.88 -3.73
CA GLY A 138 14.40 -27.76 -2.26
C GLY A 138 13.68 -26.50 -1.83
N ILE A 139 12.63 -26.60 -1.00
CA ILE A 139 11.83 -25.44 -0.57
C ILE A 139 12.20 -25.08 0.87
N ILE A 140 12.83 -23.92 1.05
CA ILE A 140 13.22 -23.36 2.35
C ILE A 140 12.18 -22.33 2.78
N THR A 141 11.56 -22.53 3.94
CA THR A 141 10.40 -21.75 4.38
C THR A 141 10.64 -20.96 5.65
N GLY A 142 11.73 -21.24 6.36
CA GLY A 142 11.88 -20.82 7.75
C GLY A 142 10.81 -21.45 8.66
N PRO A 143 10.61 -20.92 9.88
CA PRO A 143 9.60 -21.40 10.82
C PRO A 143 8.17 -21.27 10.29
N PHE A 144 7.33 -22.27 10.59
CA PHE A 144 5.90 -22.21 10.34
C PHE A 144 5.22 -21.36 11.42
N PHE A 145 4.97 -20.09 11.16
CA PHE A 145 4.50 -19.13 12.15
C PHE A 145 3.20 -19.55 12.83
N ASP A 146 2.15 -19.74 12.05
CA ASP A 146 0.81 -20.08 12.53
C ASP A 146 0.77 -21.43 13.24
N TRP A 147 1.55 -22.42 12.78
CA TRP A 147 1.71 -23.68 13.50
C TRP A 147 2.48 -23.50 14.81
N SER A 148 3.56 -22.71 14.81
CA SER A 148 4.42 -22.50 15.98
C SER A 148 3.65 -21.83 17.12
N LEU A 149 2.84 -20.81 16.82
CA LEU A 149 1.97 -20.15 17.79
C LEU A 149 1.01 -21.13 18.48
N ARG A 150 0.46 -22.09 17.74
CA ARG A 150 -0.48 -23.10 18.27
C ARG A 150 0.19 -24.13 19.16
N GLN A 151 1.41 -24.52 18.81
CA GLN A 151 2.13 -25.60 19.49
C GLN A 151 3.03 -25.10 20.63
N GLY A 152 3.20 -23.78 20.79
CA GLY A 152 4.17 -23.25 21.75
C GLY A 152 5.62 -23.41 21.28
N PHE A 153 5.84 -23.36 19.97
CA PHE A 153 7.14 -23.57 19.34
C PHE A 153 7.76 -22.21 18.92
N PHE A 154 9.09 -22.13 18.80
CA PHE A 154 9.82 -20.86 18.54
C PHE A 154 9.42 -19.72 19.50
N SER A 155 9.42 -20.02 20.80
CA SER A 155 9.31 -19.03 21.89
C SER A 155 7.94 -18.39 22.12
N PHE A 156 6.90 -18.71 21.34
CA PHE A 156 5.55 -18.16 21.51
C PHE A 156 4.50 -19.26 21.61
N ASN A 157 3.67 -19.19 22.65
CA ASN A 157 2.52 -20.08 22.86
C ASN A 157 1.25 -19.22 22.98
N LEU A 158 0.42 -19.26 21.93
CA LEU A 158 -0.81 -18.50 21.87
C LEU A 158 -1.89 -19.07 22.81
N PRO A 159 -2.16 -20.39 22.87
CA PRO A 159 -3.10 -20.96 23.84
C PRO A 159 -2.81 -20.59 25.30
N SER A 160 -1.55 -20.64 25.73
CA SER A 160 -1.15 -20.29 27.10
C SER A 160 -0.72 -18.83 27.25
N ARG A 161 -0.79 -18.03 26.18
CA ARG A 161 -0.32 -16.63 26.10
C ARG A 161 1.05 -16.42 26.74
N THR A 162 1.97 -17.33 26.46
CA THR A 162 3.32 -17.32 27.05
C THR A 162 4.33 -16.98 25.97
N ALA A 163 5.21 -16.02 26.27
CA ALA A 163 6.32 -15.64 25.40
C ALA A 163 7.65 -15.81 26.14
N TYR A 164 8.59 -16.50 25.52
CA TYR A 164 9.95 -16.72 26.04
C TYR A 164 10.92 -15.77 25.33
N ILE A 165 11.30 -14.68 25.98
CA ILE A 165 12.11 -13.63 25.34
C ILE A 165 13.58 -13.85 25.64
N HIS A 166 14.39 -13.88 24.58
CA HIS A 166 15.84 -14.08 24.64
C HIS A 166 16.58 -12.80 25.07
N GLN A 167 17.87 -12.91 25.36
CA GLN A 167 18.71 -11.79 25.84
C GLN A 167 18.75 -10.61 24.84
N PRO A 168 19.02 -9.37 25.30
CA PRO A 168 18.97 -8.13 24.49
C PRO A 168 19.65 -8.17 23.12
N GLU A 169 20.75 -8.89 22.98
CA GLU A 169 21.46 -9.07 21.70
C GLU A 169 20.59 -9.72 20.61
N TYR A 170 19.59 -10.52 20.98
CA TYR A 170 18.68 -11.20 20.07
C TYR A 170 17.41 -10.40 19.73
N HIS A 171 17.10 -9.30 20.41
CA HIS A 171 15.86 -8.51 20.23
C HIS A 171 15.73 -7.93 18.82
N GLY A 172 16.85 -7.51 18.23
CA GLY A 172 16.91 -6.96 16.87
C GLY A 172 17.01 -8.02 15.77
N HIS A 173 17.17 -9.29 16.10
CA HIS A 173 17.36 -10.36 15.12
C HIS A 173 16.04 -10.70 14.44
N ARG A 174 16.03 -10.59 13.11
CA ARG A 174 14.83 -10.80 12.29
C ARG A 174 14.90 -12.13 11.55
N PHE A 175 13.90 -12.97 11.76
CA PHE A 175 13.77 -14.24 11.06
C PHE A 175 12.77 -14.15 9.92
N SER A 176 12.89 -15.03 8.93
CA SER A 176 11.91 -15.16 7.84
C SER A 176 10.90 -16.22 8.24
N TRP A 177 9.64 -15.81 8.41
CA TRP A 177 8.54 -16.64 8.90
C TRP A 177 7.58 -16.97 7.76
N SER A 178 7.02 -18.18 7.76
CA SER A 178 6.02 -18.60 6.77
C SER A 178 4.76 -19.13 7.45
N ASN A 179 3.60 -18.81 6.92
CA ASN A 179 2.36 -19.50 7.26
C ASN A 179 2.23 -20.78 6.45
N LEU A 180 1.60 -21.80 7.03
CA LEU A 180 1.39 -23.09 6.35
C LEU A 180 0.72 -22.92 4.97
N SER A 181 -0.24 -21.99 4.82
CA SER A 181 -0.88 -21.74 3.52
C SER A 181 0.07 -21.20 2.46
N THR A 182 1.00 -20.30 2.83
CA THR A 182 2.03 -19.82 1.90
C THR A 182 2.97 -20.95 1.48
N VAL A 183 3.25 -21.90 2.38
CA VAL A 183 4.05 -23.09 2.03
C VAL A 183 3.29 -23.99 1.05
N GLY A 184 1.99 -24.23 1.29
CA GLY A 184 1.13 -24.98 0.36
C GLY A 184 1.09 -24.39 -1.05
N GLU A 185 0.87 -23.07 -1.13
CA GLU A 185 0.89 -22.35 -2.42
C GLU A 185 2.26 -22.44 -3.11
N ALA A 186 3.35 -22.31 -2.37
CA ALA A 186 4.69 -22.45 -2.94
C ALA A 186 4.92 -23.83 -3.54
N VAL A 187 4.48 -24.91 -2.87
CA VAL A 187 4.58 -26.28 -3.38
C VAL A 187 3.82 -26.44 -4.70
N ALA A 188 2.59 -25.94 -4.78
CA ALA A 188 1.82 -25.98 -6.02
C ALA A 188 2.50 -25.16 -7.13
N HIS A 189 2.94 -23.95 -6.82
CA HIS A 189 3.55 -23.04 -7.78
C HIS A 189 4.87 -23.56 -8.36
N VAL A 190 5.71 -24.25 -7.59
CA VAL A 190 6.98 -24.81 -8.14
C VAL A 190 6.75 -25.97 -9.11
N LEU A 191 5.56 -26.57 -9.11
CA LEU A 191 5.17 -27.64 -10.03
C LEU A 191 4.47 -27.13 -11.30
N LEU A 192 4.05 -25.86 -11.33
CA LEU A 192 3.42 -25.25 -12.52
C LEU A 192 4.43 -25.09 -13.66
N ALA A 193 4.03 -25.48 -14.87
CA ALA A 193 4.87 -25.47 -16.06
C ALA A 193 5.52 -24.09 -16.33
N LYS A 194 4.78 -23.00 -16.10
CA LYS A 194 5.26 -21.62 -16.29
C LYS A 194 6.44 -21.25 -15.39
N ASN A 195 6.52 -21.84 -14.19
CA ASN A 195 7.56 -21.54 -13.20
C ASN A 195 8.76 -22.48 -13.31
N PHE A 196 8.65 -23.56 -14.09
CA PHE A 196 9.70 -24.57 -14.20
C PHE A 196 11.10 -23.99 -14.53
N PRO A 197 11.25 -23.07 -15.52
CA PRO A 197 12.57 -22.58 -15.93
C PRO A 197 13.37 -21.90 -14.81
N ILE A 198 12.68 -21.37 -13.80
CA ILE A 198 13.28 -20.58 -12.72
C ILE A 198 13.37 -21.33 -11.38
N VAL A 199 12.76 -22.51 -11.25
CA VAL A 199 12.72 -23.26 -9.97
C VAL A 199 13.33 -24.67 -10.04
N ALA A 200 13.73 -25.13 -11.24
CA ALA A 200 14.38 -26.43 -11.40
C ALA A 200 15.80 -26.47 -10.85
N ASN A 201 16.14 -27.61 -10.24
CA ASN A 201 17.45 -28.02 -9.75
C ASN A 201 18.11 -26.99 -8.82
N GLN A 202 17.32 -26.42 -7.92
CA GLN A 202 17.79 -25.40 -7.01
C GLN A 202 16.97 -25.34 -5.71
N TYR A 203 17.50 -24.59 -4.76
CA TYR A 203 16.75 -24.17 -3.58
C TYR A 203 15.89 -22.94 -3.89
N VAL A 204 14.62 -22.98 -3.50
CA VAL A 204 13.69 -21.86 -3.52
C VAL A 204 13.41 -21.42 -2.09
N ARG A 205 13.54 -20.12 -1.81
CA ARG A 205 13.31 -19.54 -0.48
C ARG A 205 11.98 -18.82 -0.47
N VAL A 206 11.12 -19.19 0.47
CA VAL A 206 9.75 -18.70 0.60
C VAL A 206 9.58 -18.12 2.00
N ARG A 207 8.89 -16.98 2.09
CA ARG A 207 8.52 -16.37 3.37
C ARG A 207 7.19 -15.65 3.26
N SER A 208 6.40 -15.69 4.32
CA SER A 208 5.20 -14.85 4.47
C SER A 208 5.55 -13.46 4.99
N PHE A 209 6.53 -13.34 5.90
CA PHE A 209 7.00 -12.05 6.43
C PHE A 209 8.38 -12.20 7.09
N ASN A 210 8.95 -11.08 7.55
CA ASN A 210 10.21 -11.03 8.27
C ASN A 210 10.04 -10.17 9.53
N ALA A 211 10.30 -10.73 10.71
CA ALA A 211 10.05 -10.07 11.99
C ALA A 211 11.00 -10.56 13.09
N SER A 212 11.24 -9.72 14.10
CA SER A 212 11.96 -10.09 15.33
C SER A 212 11.03 -10.63 16.41
N GLN A 213 11.60 -11.18 17.50
CA GLN A 213 10.82 -11.67 18.63
C GLN A 213 9.97 -10.55 19.27
N ASP A 214 10.51 -9.33 19.36
CA ASP A 214 9.84 -8.18 19.97
C ASP A 214 8.63 -7.75 19.16
N GLU A 215 8.79 -7.61 17.84
CA GLU A 215 7.68 -7.26 16.96
C GLU A 215 6.58 -8.32 16.95
N ILE A 216 6.96 -9.60 17.06
CA ILE A 216 5.99 -10.70 17.15
C ILE A 216 5.23 -10.61 18.47
N LEU A 217 5.91 -10.42 19.60
CA LEU A 217 5.27 -10.26 20.90
C LEU A 217 4.32 -9.06 20.92
N GLU A 218 4.77 -7.91 20.42
CA GLU A 218 3.97 -6.69 20.35
C GLU A 218 2.72 -6.90 19.49
N SER A 219 2.87 -7.52 18.32
CA SER A 219 1.76 -7.85 17.43
C SER A 219 0.80 -8.87 18.04
N LEU A 220 1.33 -9.86 18.78
CA LEU A 220 0.53 -10.87 19.49
C LEU A 220 -0.33 -10.22 20.58
N ILE A 221 0.27 -9.38 21.42
CA ILE A 221 -0.42 -8.62 22.48
C ILE A 221 -1.52 -7.76 21.87
N SER A 222 -1.18 -7.00 20.84
CA SER A 222 -2.11 -6.12 20.12
C SER A 222 -3.30 -6.91 19.55
N ALA A 223 -3.04 -7.98 18.80
CA ALA A 223 -4.08 -8.79 18.17
C ALA A 223 -4.96 -9.53 19.19
N THR A 224 -4.37 -10.16 20.23
CA THR A 224 -5.17 -10.83 21.27
C THR A 224 -6.06 -9.84 22.01
N ARG A 225 -5.55 -8.64 22.29
CA ARG A 225 -6.32 -7.58 22.95
C ARG A 225 -7.49 -7.10 22.07
N ARG A 226 -7.26 -6.91 20.77
CA ARG A 226 -8.34 -6.56 19.81
C ARG A 226 -9.41 -7.66 19.76
N ALA A 227 -9.00 -8.93 19.71
CA ALA A 227 -9.93 -10.06 19.67
C ALA A 227 -10.78 -10.18 20.95
N GLU A 228 -10.18 -9.95 22.13
CA GLU A 228 -10.90 -9.92 23.41
C GLU A 228 -11.91 -8.78 23.48
N ILE A 229 -11.50 -7.57 23.07
CA ILE A 229 -12.38 -6.39 23.03
C ILE A 229 -13.58 -6.67 22.12
N ALA A 230 -13.34 -7.25 20.94
CA ALA A 230 -14.41 -7.60 20.00
C ALA A 230 -15.40 -8.64 20.56
N ARG A 231 -14.97 -9.48 21.51
CA ARG A 231 -15.80 -10.52 22.15
C ARG A 231 -16.41 -10.10 23.49
N GLY A 232 -16.09 -8.90 23.97
CA GLY A 232 -16.45 -8.49 25.33
C GLY A 232 -15.82 -9.38 26.40
N GLN A 233 -14.66 -9.98 26.12
CA GLN A 233 -13.92 -10.80 27.08
C GLN A 233 -12.99 -9.91 27.91
N GLU A 234 -12.77 -10.29 29.17
CA GLU A 234 -11.77 -9.64 30.02
C GLU A 234 -10.37 -9.81 29.42
N HIS A 235 -9.55 -8.77 29.57
CA HIS A 235 -8.19 -8.78 29.06
C HIS A 235 -7.34 -9.79 29.81
N THR A 236 -6.70 -10.71 29.08
CA THR A 236 -5.71 -11.62 29.64
C THR A 236 -4.31 -11.23 29.17
N ASP A 237 -3.46 -10.83 30.10
CA ASP A 237 -2.08 -10.45 29.83
C ASP A 237 -1.24 -11.62 29.29
N TRP A 238 -0.24 -11.29 28.47
CA TRP A 238 0.78 -12.25 28.06
C TRP A 238 1.79 -12.48 29.18
N LYS A 239 2.05 -13.75 29.51
CA LYS A 239 3.12 -14.16 30.42
C LYS A 239 4.46 -14.09 29.69
N VAL A 240 5.19 -12.99 29.88
CA VAL A 240 6.54 -12.81 29.33
C VAL A 240 7.58 -13.39 30.28
N ILE A 241 8.39 -14.32 29.80
CA ILE A 241 9.44 -15.02 30.55
C ILE A 241 10.77 -14.77 29.85
N ASN A 242 11.65 -14.01 30.47
CA ASN A 242 13.00 -13.85 29.94
C ASN A 242 13.80 -15.15 30.15
N VAL A 243 14.46 -15.62 29.10
CA VAL A 243 15.25 -16.86 29.11
C VAL A 243 16.61 -16.65 28.46
N ASP A 244 17.61 -17.34 28.99
CA ASP A 244 18.91 -17.46 28.35
C ASP A 244 18.81 -18.49 27.20
N LEU A 245 19.11 -18.07 25.96
CA LEU A 245 18.94 -18.93 24.78
C LEU A 245 19.92 -20.11 24.81
N GLU A 246 21.15 -19.90 25.25
CA GLU A 246 22.22 -20.89 25.33
C GLU A 246 21.88 -21.97 26.37
N ASP A 247 21.37 -21.58 27.54
CA ASP A 247 20.85 -22.50 28.55
C ASP A 247 19.69 -23.34 27.99
N LYS A 248 18.75 -22.69 27.30
CA LYS A 248 17.61 -23.38 26.67
C LYS A 248 18.02 -24.31 25.54
N VAL A 249 19.05 -23.96 24.77
CA VAL A 249 19.64 -24.84 23.75
C VAL A 249 20.26 -26.07 24.41
N THR A 250 20.99 -25.90 25.51
CA THR A 250 21.61 -27.01 26.26
C THR A 250 20.55 -27.95 26.83
N GLU A 251 19.50 -27.40 27.44
CA GLU A 251 18.34 -28.15 27.91
C GLU A 251 17.67 -28.91 26.76
N ALA A 252 17.48 -28.24 25.62
CA ALA A 252 16.84 -28.82 24.45
C ALA A 252 17.66 -29.95 23.82
N GLN A 253 18.99 -29.82 23.79
CA GLN A 253 19.88 -30.88 23.31
C GLN A 253 19.79 -32.13 24.21
N ASN A 254 19.75 -31.94 25.53
CA ASN A 254 19.60 -33.05 26.48
C ASN A 254 18.26 -33.76 26.32
N ARG A 255 17.16 -33.02 26.12
CA ARG A 255 15.83 -33.58 25.85
C ARG A 255 15.78 -34.32 24.50
N LEU A 256 16.43 -33.78 23.47
CA LEU A 256 16.49 -34.40 22.15
C LEU A 256 17.22 -35.75 22.19
N VAL A 257 18.27 -35.89 23.00
CA VAL A 257 18.96 -37.19 23.24
C VAL A 257 18.01 -38.23 23.84
N GLN A 258 17.00 -37.80 24.59
CA GLN A 258 15.96 -38.65 25.17
C GLN A 258 14.76 -38.87 24.21
N GLY A 259 14.82 -38.34 22.99
CA GLY A 259 13.76 -38.44 21.99
C GLY A 259 12.64 -37.38 22.13
N ASP A 260 12.78 -36.43 23.05
CA ASP A 260 11.83 -35.34 23.23
C ASP A 260 12.17 -34.15 22.32
N THR A 261 11.29 -33.86 21.36
CA THR A 261 11.46 -32.77 20.39
C THR A 261 10.72 -31.48 20.77
N SER A 262 10.07 -31.43 21.94
CA SER A 262 9.22 -30.29 22.36
C SER A 262 9.99 -28.97 22.48
N SER A 263 11.27 -29.03 22.83
CA SER A 263 12.14 -27.86 23.02
C SER A 263 13.03 -27.56 21.80
N LEU A 264 12.86 -28.29 20.70
CA LEU A 264 13.68 -28.17 19.49
C LEU A 264 13.69 -26.74 18.91
N GLY A 265 12.64 -25.97 19.16
CA GLY A 265 12.52 -24.58 18.74
C GLY A 265 13.71 -23.71 19.19
N PHE A 266 14.24 -23.92 20.40
CA PHE A 266 15.38 -23.13 20.91
C PHE A 266 16.67 -23.43 20.13
N ILE A 267 16.92 -24.69 19.79
CA ILE A 267 18.07 -25.10 18.95
C ILE A 267 17.97 -24.44 17.57
N LEU A 268 16.77 -24.45 16.99
CA LEU A 268 16.51 -23.85 15.68
C LEU A 268 16.63 -22.32 15.72
N THR A 269 16.12 -21.64 16.75
CA THR A 269 16.28 -20.20 16.97
C THR A 269 17.75 -19.81 17.02
N ASN A 270 18.55 -20.53 17.83
CA ASN A 270 19.99 -20.28 17.92
C ASN A 270 20.68 -20.46 16.56
N SER A 271 20.35 -21.51 15.81
CA SER A 271 20.94 -21.74 14.48
C SER A 271 20.65 -20.61 13.49
N MET A 272 19.47 -19.98 13.58
CA MET A 272 19.09 -18.86 12.72
C MET A 272 19.77 -17.57 13.12
N ALA A 273 19.92 -17.31 14.43
CA ALA A 273 20.63 -16.14 14.95
C ALA A 273 22.11 -16.16 14.58
N MET A 274 22.81 -17.26 14.86
CA MET A 274 24.23 -17.43 14.57
C MET A 274 24.55 -17.39 13.06
N ALA A 275 23.65 -17.93 12.22
CA ALA A 275 23.82 -17.87 10.77
C ALA A 275 23.68 -16.42 10.23
N ALA A 276 22.91 -15.55 10.88
CA ALA A 276 22.69 -14.17 10.46
C ALA A 276 23.90 -13.27 10.74
N GLU A 277 24.54 -13.41 11.91
CA GLU A 277 25.73 -12.64 12.31
C GLU A 277 26.92 -12.86 11.36
N LEU A 278 27.14 -14.11 10.96
CA LEU A 278 28.30 -14.50 10.14
C LEU A 278 28.13 -14.12 8.66
N ASP A 279 26.90 -14.03 8.15
CA ASP A 279 26.63 -13.46 6.82
C ASP A 279 26.92 -11.95 6.80
N GLY A 280 26.71 -11.26 7.93
CA GLY A 280 27.10 -9.86 8.14
C GLY A 280 28.63 -9.67 8.10
N GLU A 281 29.38 -10.49 8.84
CA GLU A 281 30.85 -10.46 8.85
C GLU A 281 31.48 -10.86 7.51
N LYS A 282 30.92 -11.85 6.81
CA LYS A 282 31.35 -12.21 5.44
C LYS A 282 31.08 -11.09 4.44
N LYS A 283 29.97 -10.36 4.55
CA LYS A 283 29.69 -9.18 3.73
C LYS A 283 30.72 -8.07 3.99
N LEU A 284 31.03 -7.80 5.27
CA LEU A 284 31.99 -6.78 5.67
C LEU A 284 33.41 -7.13 5.25
N SER A 285 33.83 -8.39 5.42
CA SER A 285 35.15 -8.88 5.02
C SER A 285 35.31 -9.00 3.50
N ASN A 286 34.25 -9.32 2.75
CA ASN A 286 34.27 -9.28 1.28
C ASN A 286 34.31 -7.84 0.75
N LEU A 287 33.61 -6.89 1.38
CA LEU A 287 33.73 -5.46 1.07
C LEU A 287 35.14 -4.92 1.35
N LEU A 288 35.78 -5.37 2.44
CA LEU A 288 37.17 -5.04 2.77
C LEU A 288 38.18 -5.70 1.81
N LYS A 289 37.96 -6.95 1.38
CA LYS A 289 38.79 -7.64 0.38
C LYS A 289 38.66 -7.05 -1.02
N VAL A 290 37.47 -6.59 -1.42
CA VAL A 290 37.26 -5.87 -2.69
C VAL A 290 37.95 -4.50 -2.68
N ARG A 291 37.98 -3.81 -1.54
CA ARG A 291 38.76 -2.57 -1.36
C ARG A 291 40.28 -2.81 -1.42
N LEU A 292 40.77 -3.89 -0.82
CA LEU A 292 42.20 -4.24 -0.82
C LEU A 292 42.68 -4.76 -2.19
N SER A 293 41.83 -5.45 -2.96
CA SER A 293 42.18 -5.88 -4.33
C SER A 293 42.19 -4.72 -5.34
N HIS A 294 41.33 -3.70 -5.14
CA HIS A 294 41.38 -2.47 -5.94
C HIS A 294 42.64 -1.65 -5.65
N SER A 295 43.13 -1.64 -4.39
CA SER A 295 44.37 -0.94 -4.01
C SER A 295 45.63 -1.62 -4.55
N GLN A 296 45.62 -2.94 -4.81
CA GLN A 296 46.77 -3.66 -5.35
C GLN A 296 46.83 -3.69 -6.89
N SER A 297 45.74 -3.33 -7.59
CA SER A 297 45.72 -3.24 -9.07
C SER A 297 46.31 -1.94 -9.64
N MET A 298 46.60 -0.95 -8.80
CA MET A 298 47.07 0.39 -9.21
C MET A 298 48.62 0.54 -9.18
N VAL A 299 49.36 -0.56 -9.07
CA VAL A 299 50.83 -0.58 -9.14
C VAL A 299 51.32 -1.73 -10.02
N ARG A 300 50.91 -1.76 -11.31
CA ARG A 300 51.56 -2.58 -12.36
C ARG A 300 51.01 -2.25 -13.76
N SER A 301 51.33 -1.08 -14.32
CA SER A 301 51.59 -0.94 -15.77
C SER A 301 52.16 0.43 -16.13
N THR A 302 53.46 0.61 -15.93
CA THR A 302 54.27 1.53 -16.73
C THR A 302 55.47 0.75 -17.22
N LYS A 303 55.39 0.23 -18.45
CA LYS A 303 56.52 0.20 -19.42
C LYS A 303 56.12 -0.43 -20.76
N GLN A 304 56.41 0.36 -21.79
CA GLN A 304 56.86 0.02 -23.15
C GLN A 304 55.85 -0.23 -24.29
N GLN A 305 55.85 0.74 -25.20
CA GLN A 305 55.51 0.70 -26.62
C GLN A 305 56.63 0.00 -27.45
N SER A 306 56.28 -0.68 -28.56
CA SER A 306 56.70 -0.33 -29.95
C SER A 306 56.59 -1.49 -30.98
N ALA A 307 56.09 -1.12 -32.18
CA ALA A 307 56.42 -1.58 -33.55
C ALA A 307 55.98 -2.94 -34.17
N ALA A 308 55.14 -2.82 -35.23
CA ALA A 308 55.30 -3.26 -36.65
C ALA A 308 55.24 -4.75 -37.16
N THR A 309 54.24 -4.98 -38.04
CA THR A 309 54.22 -5.68 -39.37
C THR A 309 54.60 -7.16 -39.57
N LEU A 310 53.66 -8.02 -40.04
CA LEU A 310 53.70 -8.93 -41.22
C LEU A 310 52.59 -10.03 -41.22
N SER A 311 52.25 -10.54 -42.41
CA SER A 311 51.13 -11.44 -42.76
C SER A 311 51.60 -12.91 -43.04
N PRO A 312 50.77 -13.86 -43.56
CA PRO A 312 50.32 -15.06 -42.84
C PRO A 312 50.84 -16.41 -43.42
N LEU A 313 50.81 -17.51 -42.64
CA LEU A 313 50.56 -18.89 -43.13
C LEU A 313 50.43 -19.93 -41.98
N GLN A 314 49.23 -20.53 -41.94
CA GLN A 314 48.83 -21.90 -41.59
C GLN A 314 49.73 -22.81 -40.73
N LEU A 315 49.20 -23.24 -39.57
CA LEU A 315 49.10 -24.65 -39.19
C LEU A 315 47.96 -24.86 -38.16
N ARG A 316 47.21 -25.94 -38.39
CA ARG A 316 45.92 -26.31 -37.79
C ARG A 316 46.07 -27.07 -36.47
N LYS A 317 44.98 -27.02 -35.67
CA LYS A 317 44.61 -27.80 -34.46
C LYS A 317 45.35 -27.35 -33.19
N VAL A 318 44.72 -26.82 -32.14
CA VAL A 318 43.46 -27.20 -31.46
C VAL A 318 42.69 -25.93 -31.06
N ARG A 319 41.35 -25.95 -31.11
CA ARG A 319 40.51 -24.79 -30.76
C ARG A 319 40.73 -24.37 -29.29
N LYS A 320 40.99 -23.07 -29.11
CA LYS A 320 40.80 -22.32 -27.86
C LYS A 320 39.34 -22.40 -27.41
N GLY A 321 39.17 -22.57 -26.10
CA GLY A 321 38.02 -22.12 -25.33
C GLY A 321 38.55 -21.50 -24.04
N THR A 322 39.27 -20.39 -24.16
CA THR A 322 39.69 -19.55 -23.03
C THR A 322 38.49 -18.78 -22.49
N HIS A 323 38.35 -18.75 -21.16
CA HIS A 323 37.76 -17.65 -20.40
C HIS A 323 36.52 -16.99 -21.01
N SER A 324 35.37 -17.62 -20.82
CA SER A 324 34.08 -16.92 -20.70
C SER A 324 33.13 -17.78 -19.89
N CYS A 325 33.24 -17.72 -18.57
CA CYS A 325 32.13 -18.11 -17.69
C CYS A 325 32.04 -17.16 -16.49
N TRP A 326 32.14 -15.86 -16.78
CA TRP A 326 31.65 -14.78 -15.92
C TRP A 326 30.63 -13.88 -16.65
N GLU A 327 30.06 -14.38 -17.75
CA GLU A 327 28.96 -13.72 -18.49
C GLU A 327 27.70 -14.59 -18.67
N PHE A 328 27.61 -15.73 -17.99
CA PHE A 328 26.34 -16.46 -17.81
C PHE A 328 26.11 -16.78 -16.34
N CYS A 329 26.20 -15.76 -15.49
CA CYS A 329 25.34 -15.73 -14.31
C CYS A 329 23.98 -15.22 -14.80
N VAL A 330 23.18 -16.12 -15.37
CA VAL A 330 21.74 -15.86 -15.52
C VAL A 330 21.17 -16.04 -14.12
N SER A 331 21.41 -15.05 -13.25
CA SER A 331 20.40 -14.71 -12.27
C SER A 331 19.22 -14.19 -13.07
N GLN A 332 18.37 -15.09 -13.57
CA GLN A 332 16.97 -14.72 -13.70
C GLN A 332 16.49 -14.49 -12.27
N ARG A 333 16.72 -13.27 -11.79
CA ARG A 333 15.80 -12.67 -10.82
C ARG A 333 14.47 -12.72 -11.55
N TYR A 334 13.62 -13.65 -11.15
CA TYR A 334 12.21 -13.33 -11.16
C TYR A 334 12.11 -11.97 -10.48
N GLN A 335 11.67 -10.94 -11.22
CA GLN A 335 11.34 -9.66 -10.63
C GLN A 335 10.17 -9.91 -9.70
N ASP A 336 10.55 -10.20 -8.46
CA ASP A 336 9.68 -10.06 -7.33
C ASP A 336 9.44 -8.56 -7.18
N ASP A 337 8.33 -8.07 -7.73
CA ASP A 337 7.77 -6.72 -7.54
C ASP A 337 7.48 -6.39 -6.05
N THR A 338 8.05 -7.15 -5.11
CA THR A 338 7.96 -6.92 -3.68
C THR A 338 9.29 -6.93 -2.93
N SER A 339 10.44 -7.09 -3.59
CA SER A 339 11.70 -7.34 -2.85
C SER A 339 12.60 -6.13 -2.53
N ASP A 340 12.44 -4.97 -3.19
CA ASP A 340 13.18 -3.74 -2.78
C ASP A 340 12.55 -2.99 -1.59
N HIS A 341 11.33 -3.34 -1.19
CA HIS A 341 10.66 -2.76 -0.02
C HIS A 341 11.15 -3.32 1.33
N SER A 342 11.96 -4.38 1.34
CA SER A 342 12.40 -5.02 2.59
C SER A 342 13.44 -4.22 3.39
N ARG A 343 13.99 -3.14 2.84
CA ARG A 343 14.95 -2.26 3.53
C ARG A 343 14.38 -0.89 3.93
N ALA A 344 13.11 -0.59 3.61
CA ALA A 344 12.47 0.70 3.87
C ALA A 344 11.02 0.59 4.42
N GLN A 345 10.71 -0.49 5.13
CA GLN A 345 9.43 -0.62 5.86
C GLN A 345 9.57 -0.08 7.28
N THR A 346 8.67 0.82 7.69
CA THR A 346 8.54 1.26 9.09
C THR A 346 8.08 0.10 9.97
N LEU A 347 8.45 0.10 11.26
CA LEU A 347 8.06 -0.92 12.25
C LEU A 347 6.55 -1.20 12.22
N GLU A 348 5.76 -0.13 12.08
CA GLU A 348 4.30 -0.11 12.09
C GLU A 348 3.66 -0.88 10.90
N GLN A 349 4.21 -0.73 9.68
CA GLN A 349 3.72 -1.49 8.51
C GLN A 349 4.06 -2.99 8.61
N ARG A 350 5.12 -3.32 9.34
CA ARG A 350 5.54 -4.70 9.58
C ARG A 350 4.67 -5.35 10.66
N MET A 351 4.38 -4.61 11.73
CA MET A 351 3.39 -4.98 12.74
C MET A 351 2.02 -5.20 12.11
N MET A 352 1.50 -4.28 11.28
CA MET A 352 0.20 -4.45 10.64
C MET A 352 0.11 -5.72 9.77
N ARG A 353 1.21 -6.11 9.11
CA ARG A 353 1.26 -7.38 8.35
C ARG A 353 1.26 -8.59 9.27
N VAL A 354 2.02 -8.55 10.37
CA VAL A 354 2.03 -9.61 11.39
C VAL A 354 0.66 -9.71 12.05
N GLU A 355 0.04 -8.59 12.41
CA GLU A 355 -1.30 -8.46 13.00
C GLU A 355 -2.40 -8.98 12.06
N SER A 356 -2.41 -8.59 10.78
CA SER A 356 -3.36 -9.12 9.78
C SER A 356 -3.19 -10.63 9.53
N LEU A 357 -1.97 -11.14 9.66
CA LEU A 357 -1.73 -12.59 9.61
C LEU A 357 -2.22 -13.26 10.90
N LEU A 358 -2.08 -12.59 12.04
CA LEU A 358 -2.52 -13.08 13.35
C LEU A 358 -4.03 -13.14 13.47
N ASP A 359 -4.75 -12.14 12.96
CA ASP A 359 -6.22 -12.11 12.91
C ASP A 359 -6.75 -13.34 12.14
N ARG A 360 -6.13 -13.67 10.99
CA ARG A 360 -6.46 -14.87 10.21
C ARG A 360 -6.10 -16.19 10.92
N VAL A 361 -5.07 -16.19 11.77
CA VAL A 361 -4.68 -17.37 12.56
C VAL A 361 -5.65 -17.57 13.72
N LEU A 362 -6.11 -16.50 14.36
CA LEU A 362 -7.13 -16.50 15.41
C LEU A 362 -8.47 -16.99 14.85
N GLU A 363 -8.91 -16.48 13.70
CA GLU A 363 -10.14 -16.95 13.03
C GLU A 363 -10.08 -18.44 12.65
N ARG A 364 -8.92 -18.94 12.21
CA ARG A 364 -8.73 -20.36 11.86
C ARG A 364 -8.62 -21.29 13.07
N LEU A 365 -8.17 -20.77 14.20
CA LEU A 365 -8.13 -21.51 15.46
C LEU A 365 -9.54 -21.79 15.99
N GLU A 366 -10.47 -20.86 15.78
CA GLU A 366 -11.87 -20.99 16.23
C GLU A 366 -12.73 -21.88 15.33
N THR A 367 -12.36 -22.02 14.06
CA THR A 367 -13.05 -22.93 13.13
C THR A 367 -12.60 -24.37 13.28
N GLY A 368 -11.42 -24.62 13.87
CA GLY A 368 -10.90 -25.97 14.16
C GLY A 368 -11.53 -26.68 15.34
N ASP A 369 -12.14 -25.95 16.29
CA ASP A 369 -12.69 -26.51 17.54
C ASP A 369 -14.14 -27.03 17.40
N LYS A 370 -14.82 -26.76 16.28
CA LYS A 370 -16.23 -27.12 16.07
C LYS A 370 -16.48 -28.52 15.48
N HIS A 371 -15.46 -29.36 15.35
CA HIS A 371 -15.59 -30.71 14.78
C HIS A 371 -15.07 -31.86 15.66
N ARG A 372 -14.97 -31.66 16.97
CA ARG A 372 -14.73 -32.75 17.93
C ARG A 372 -15.56 -32.57 19.20
N ASP A 373 -16.88 -32.65 19.08
CA ASP A 373 -17.73 -32.90 20.26
C ASP A 373 -19.02 -33.62 19.82
N ALA A 374 -18.97 -34.95 19.87
CA ALA A 374 -20.12 -35.85 20.02
C ALA A 374 -19.61 -37.28 20.26
N ASP A 375 -19.39 -37.66 21.53
CA ASP A 375 -20.10 -38.76 22.20
C ASP A 375 -19.40 -39.27 23.48
N GLU A 376 -20.25 -39.39 24.52
CA GLU A 376 -20.20 -40.20 25.76
C GLU A 376 -19.35 -39.83 27.00
N PRO A 377 -19.86 -40.15 28.23
CA PRO A 377 -19.50 -39.48 29.49
C PRO A 377 -18.79 -40.46 30.49
N PRO A 378 -18.61 -40.18 31.81
CA PRO A 378 -17.29 -40.11 32.42
C PRO A 378 -16.97 -41.23 33.42
N GLU A 379 -15.70 -41.61 33.58
CA GLU A 379 -15.23 -42.39 34.75
C GLU A 379 -13.98 -41.81 35.43
N ARG A 380 -14.08 -41.78 36.76
CA ARG A 380 -13.11 -41.31 37.77
C ARG A 380 -11.79 -42.10 37.72
N ALA A 381 -10.67 -41.44 38.05
CA ALA A 381 -10.00 -41.58 39.36
C ALA A 381 -8.59 -40.94 39.41
N THR A 382 -8.42 -40.09 40.43
CA THR A 382 -7.27 -39.94 41.35
C THR A 382 -5.86 -39.66 40.80
N ILE A 383 -5.25 -38.59 41.31
CA ILE A 383 -4.09 -38.54 42.24
C ILE A 383 -3.80 -37.03 42.45
N ALA A 384 -4.22 -36.47 43.59
CA ALA A 384 -3.45 -36.26 44.82
C ALA A 384 -2.65 -34.94 44.80
N GLU A 385 -2.99 -34.13 45.79
CA GLU A 385 -2.47 -32.82 46.16
C GLU A 385 -0.97 -32.87 46.49
N ASP A 386 -0.26 -31.76 46.29
CA ASP A 386 0.25 -31.02 47.45
C ASP A 386 0.70 -29.59 47.09
N SER A 387 -0.13 -28.64 47.51
CA SER A 387 0.20 -27.58 48.47
C SER A 387 1.59 -26.90 48.37
N ILE A 388 1.58 -25.57 48.23
CA ILE A 388 1.78 -24.60 49.33
C ILE A 388 1.78 -23.20 48.71
N GLY A 389 0.75 -22.41 49.05
CA GLY A 389 0.77 -20.97 48.86
C GLY A 389 1.66 -20.28 49.90
N ILE A 390 2.20 -19.12 49.53
CA ILE A 390 2.56 -18.08 50.49
C ILE A 390 2.02 -16.75 49.97
N ASP A 391 1.28 -16.14 50.89
CA ASP A 391 0.58 -14.87 50.83
C ASP A 391 1.51 -13.66 51.03
N VAL A 392 1.07 -12.53 50.46
CA VAL A 392 1.19 -11.14 50.96
C VAL A 392 2.58 -10.49 50.94
N VAL A 393 2.73 -9.37 50.19
CA VAL A 393 2.74 -7.99 50.75
C VAL A 393 2.30 -6.99 49.68
N ASN A 394 1.19 -6.30 49.98
CA ASN A 394 0.76 -5.04 49.38
C ASN A 394 1.70 -3.90 49.79
N THR A 395 2.15 -3.10 48.82
CA THR A 395 2.53 -1.71 49.08
C THR A 395 2.06 -0.83 47.95
N ALA A 396 0.93 -0.17 48.17
CA ALA A 396 0.52 1.01 47.43
C ALA A 396 1.37 2.20 47.91
N ALA A 397 2.00 2.92 46.98
CA ALA A 397 2.44 4.29 47.19
C ALA A 397 2.25 5.09 45.89
N MET A 398 1.48 6.16 45.99
CA MET A 398 1.23 7.16 44.96
C MET A 398 2.51 7.94 44.63
N MET A 399 2.66 8.37 43.38
CA MET A 399 2.79 9.78 42.95
C MET A 399 3.68 9.96 41.69
N SER A 400 3.17 10.84 40.82
CA SER A 400 3.84 11.65 39.78
C SER A 400 4.36 10.97 38.51
N ALA A 401 3.66 11.27 37.40
CA ALA A 401 4.19 11.23 36.05
C ALA A 401 5.37 12.20 35.88
N PRO A 402 6.38 11.86 35.06
CA PRO A 402 7.14 12.84 34.32
C PRO A 402 6.74 12.78 32.84
N ALA A 403 6.19 13.90 32.37
CA ALA A 403 6.28 14.26 30.96
C ALA A 403 7.76 14.37 30.59
N SER A 404 8.18 13.72 29.52
CA SER A 404 9.49 13.97 28.90
C SER A 404 9.39 13.72 27.40
N ASN A 405 9.01 14.78 26.69
CA ASN A 405 9.40 14.98 25.30
C ASN A 405 10.93 15.13 25.28
N SER A 406 11.63 14.09 24.86
CA SER A 406 13.01 14.21 24.39
C SER A 406 13.03 13.70 22.95
N ALA A 407 13.00 14.64 22.01
CA ALA A 407 13.35 14.34 20.64
C ALA A 407 14.83 13.93 20.62
N VAL A 408 15.13 12.73 20.12
CA VAL A 408 16.51 12.31 19.86
C VAL A 408 17.05 13.22 18.75
N ILE A 409 17.81 14.25 19.13
CA ILE A 409 18.54 15.12 18.21
C ILE A 409 19.60 14.25 17.52
N SER A 410 19.60 14.26 16.19
CA SER A 410 20.63 13.60 15.38
C SER A 410 22.04 14.00 15.87
N VAL A 411 22.94 13.02 16.01
CA VAL A 411 24.33 13.21 16.49
C VAL A 411 25.06 14.32 15.70
N PHE A 412 24.70 14.54 14.44
CA PHE A 412 25.32 15.55 13.55
C PHE A 412 24.66 16.95 13.61
N GLN A 413 23.55 17.08 14.33
CA GLN A 413 22.80 18.34 14.50
C GLN A 413 22.93 18.89 15.92
N ASN A 414 23.67 18.22 16.79
CA ASN A 414 23.88 18.69 18.15
C ASN A 414 24.88 19.88 18.14
N ALA A 415 24.40 21.08 18.46
CA ALA A 415 25.20 22.29 18.52
C ALA A 415 26.39 22.14 19.49
N SER A 416 26.22 21.36 20.55
CA SER A 416 27.26 21.01 21.52
C SER A 416 28.38 20.15 20.90
N PHE A 417 28.02 19.22 20.02
CA PHE A 417 28.97 18.35 19.31
C PHE A 417 29.78 19.13 18.25
N ARG A 418 29.21 20.19 17.66
CA ARG A 418 29.96 21.13 16.80
C ARG A 418 30.93 22.02 17.58
N SER A 419 30.60 22.33 18.83
CA SER A 419 31.45 23.16 19.71
C SER A 419 32.63 22.37 20.30
N GLU A 420 32.49 21.09 20.62
CA GLU A 420 33.55 20.29 21.26
C GLU A 420 34.70 19.88 20.30
N ILE A 421 34.44 19.83 18.99
CA ILE A 421 35.47 19.50 17.98
C ILE A 421 36.32 20.74 17.62
N GLY A 422 35.83 21.95 17.93
CA GLY A 422 36.56 23.20 17.75
C GLY A 422 37.43 23.54 18.96
N GLY A 423 38.54 22.82 19.15
CA GLY A 423 39.51 23.14 20.20
C GLY A 423 40.10 24.55 20.08
N GLU A 424 40.21 25.24 21.22
CA GLU A 424 40.89 26.54 21.36
C GLU A 424 42.30 26.50 20.74
N GLY A 425 42.59 27.43 19.83
CA GLY A 425 43.96 27.70 19.38
C GLY A 425 44.34 27.31 17.96
N ALA A 426 43.40 27.21 17.03
CA ALA A 426 43.71 27.24 15.59
C ALA A 426 42.89 28.33 14.89
N SER A 427 43.61 29.28 14.28
CA SER A 427 43.08 30.33 13.41
C SER A 427 41.96 29.81 12.51
N SER A 428 40.79 30.46 12.60
CA SER A 428 39.61 30.18 11.81
C SER A 428 39.93 30.30 10.32
N THR A 429 40.23 29.18 9.69
CA THR A 429 40.12 29.09 8.24
C THR A 429 38.62 29.02 7.96
N ALA A 430 38.10 30.11 7.41
CA ALA A 430 36.72 30.24 6.97
C ALA A 430 36.34 29.06 6.05
N ALA A 431 35.57 28.12 6.57
CA ALA A 431 34.79 27.16 5.80
C ALA A 431 33.30 27.57 5.88
N SER A 432 33.06 28.87 5.72
CA SER A 432 31.75 29.48 5.63
C SER A 432 31.93 30.83 4.94
N THR A 433 32.38 30.77 3.69
CA THR A 433 32.10 31.81 2.71
C THR A 433 31.26 31.13 1.65
N LEU A 434 29.93 31.22 1.79
CA LEU A 434 29.04 31.09 0.66
C LEU A 434 29.45 32.15 -0.34
N THR A 435 30.10 31.75 -1.41
CA THR A 435 30.18 32.56 -2.62
C THR A 435 28.76 32.69 -3.19
N PRO A 436 28.35 33.88 -3.64
CA PRO A 436 27.18 34.02 -4.49
C PRO A 436 27.42 33.25 -5.81
N ASP A 437 26.35 32.77 -6.44
CA ASP A 437 26.29 31.85 -7.59
C ASP A 437 26.36 30.34 -7.27
N ILE A 438 25.30 29.83 -6.63
CA ILE A 438 24.99 28.37 -6.61
C ILE A 438 24.08 27.95 -7.77
N SER A 439 23.63 28.89 -8.62
CA SER A 439 23.08 28.55 -9.94
C SER A 439 24.17 28.13 -10.95
N ASP A 440 25.43 28.56 -10.77
CA ASP A 440 26.53 28.24 -11.69
C ASP A 440 27.53 27.19 -11.15
N SER A 441 27.55 26.87 -9.85
CA SER A 441 28.60 26.02 -9.26
C SER A 441 28.31 24.52 -9.19
N ILE A 442 27.08 24.05 -9.42
CA ILE A 442 26.83 22.60 -9.70
C ILE A 442 27.29 22.24 -11.12
N VAL A 443 27.57 23.23 -11.98
CA VAL A 443 28.02 23.05 -13.37
C VAL A 443 29.51 22.72 -13.48
N LEU A 444 30.33 22.96 -12.44
CA LEU A 444 31.79 22.86 -12.50
C LEU A 444 32.36 22.06 -11.33
N GLY A 445 32.17 20.74 -11.34
CA GLY A 445 32.80 19.89 -10.31
C GLY A 445 32.98 18.41 -10.60
N ASN A 446 32.33 17.85 -11.64
CA ASN A 446 32.49 16.43 -11.94
C ASN A 446 32.54 16.17 -13.46
N PRO A 447 33.72 16.00 -14.08
CA PRO A 447 33.86 15.85 -15.53
C PRO A 447 33.15 14.60 -16.11
N GLY A 448 32.69 13.67 -15.26
CA GLY A 448 31.87 12.52 -15.68
C GLY A 448 30.37 12.83 -15.88
N MET A 449 29.81 13.89 -15.25
CA MET A 449 28.37 14.21 -15.30
C MET A 449 27.97 15.03 -16.53
N TRP A 450 28.89 15.85 -17.05
CA TRP A 450 28.61 16.80 -18.13
C TRP A 450 28.10 16.16 -19.43
N PRO A 451 28.63 15.00 -19.91
CA PRO A 451 28.13 14.35 -21.12
C PRO A 451 26.69 13.83 -21.00
N LYS A 452 26.32 13.30 -19.82
CA LYS A 452 24.98 12.76 -19.56
C LYS A 452 23.95 13.89 -19.50
N LEU A 453 24.21 14.93 -18.70
CA LEU A 453 23.33 16.11 -18.60
C LEU A 453 23.16 16.78 -19.97
N THR A 454 24.26 17.01 -20.68
CA THR A 454 24.22 17.61 -22.03
C THR A 454 23.41 16.75 -23.01
N ARG A 455 23.56 15.42 -22.96
CA ARG A 455 22.78 14.50 -23.79
C ARG A 455 21.29 14.60 -23.48
N VAL A 456 20.90 14.56 -22.21
CA VAL A 456 19.49 14.66 -21.79
C VAL A 456 18.92 16.02 -22.19
N SER A 457 19.63 17.13 -21.93
CA SER A 457 19.18 18.46 -22.33
C SER A 457 18.95 18.57 -23.84
N ARG A 458 19.85 18.01 -24.67
CA ARG A 458 19.67 18.00 -26.13
C ARG A 458 18.45 17.17 -26.57
N LEU A 459 18.21 16.03 -25.92
CA LEU A 459 17.05 15.20 -26.23
C LEU A 459 15.75 15.93 -25.88
N LEU A 460 15.67 16.53 -24.70
CA LEU A 460 14.49 17.29 -24.27
C LEU A 460 14.28 18.55 -25.13
N LEU A 461 15.35 19.30 -25.45
CA LEU A 461 15.26 20.45 -26.37
C LEU A 461 14.79 20.05 -27.76
N GLY A 462 15.17 18.87 -28.25
CA GLY A 462 14.70 18.33 -29.51
C GLY A 462 13.19 18.05 -29.56
N MET A 463 12.53 17.98 -28.40
CA MET A 463 11.09 17.80 -28.27
C MET A 463 10.33 19.13 -28.04
N MET A 464 11.02 20.27 -28.00
CA MET A 464 10.34 21.56 -27.84
C MET A 464 9.49 21.88 -29.08
N PRO A 465 8.22 22.31 -28.91
CA PRO A 465 7.43 22.82 -30.02
C PRO A 465 8.07 24.08 -30.64
N SER A 466 7.67 24.38 -31.87
CA SER A 466 8.07 25.62 -32.53
C SER A 466 7.58 26.85 -31.76
N ARG A 467 8.30 27.98 -31.87
CA ARG A 467 7.88 29.25 -31.26
C ARG A 467 6.46 29.67 -31.66
N ALA A 468 6.10 29.46 -32.92
CA ALA A 468 4.74 29.72 -33.43
C ALA A 468 3.68 28.82 -32.76
N THR A 469 4.02 27.57 -32.48
CA THR A 469 3.15 26.65 -31.72
C THR A 469 2.94 27.13 -30.29
N LEU A 470 4.02 27.58 -29.62
CA LEU A 470 3.94 28.10 -28.25
C LEU A 470 3.08 29.36 -28.18
N GLU A 471 3.23 30.28 -29.13
CA GLU A 471 2.43 31.51 -29.22
C GLU A 471 0.95 31.22 -29.49
N ALA A 472 0.65 30.25 -30.35
CA ALA A 472 -0.72 29.80 -30.59
C ALA A 472 -1.32 29.13 -29.34
N LEU A 473 -0.55 28.28 -28.65
CA LEU A 473 -0.99 27.61 -27.42
C LEU A 473 -1.23 28.60 -26.28
N ASP A 474 -0.37 29.62 -26.16
CA ASP A 474 -0.52 30.71 -25.20
C ASP A 474 -1.80 31.52 -25.45
N GLY A 475 -2.14 31.77 -26.72
CA GLY A 475 -3.38 32.47 -27.09
C GLY A 475 -4.66 31.68 -26.82
N GLU A 476 -4.58 30.35 -26.80
CA GLU A 476 -5.70 29.46 -26.44
C GLU A 476 -5.73 29.13 -24.93
N SER A 477 -4.66 29.43 -24.20
CA SER A 477 -4.56 29.18 -22.76
C SER A 477 -5.43 30.18 -21.99
N SER A 478 -6.27 29.67 -21.08
CA SER A 478 -7.20 30.50 -20.29
C SER A 478 -6.61 30.87 -18.93
N PRO A 479 -7.10 31.92 -18.24
CA PRO A 479 -6.58 32.37 -16.94
C PRO A 479 -6.48 31.29 -15.85
N TRP A 480 -7.19 30.16 -15.99
CA TRP A 480 -7.06 29.00 -15.09
C TRP A 480 -5.65 28.41 -15.06
N ILE A 481 -4.82 28.59 -16.10
CA ILE A 481 -3.46 28.03 -16.10
C ILE A 481 -2.59 28.61 -14.99
N CYS A 482 -2.83 29.87 -14.64
CA CYS A 482 -2.18 30.52 -13.51
C CYS A 482 -2.51 29.85 -12.18
N GLN A 483 -3.69 29.24 -12.06
CA GLN A 483 -4.09 28.49 -10.87
C GLN A 483 -3.32 27.20 -10.75
N LEU A 484 -3.27 26.45 -11.84
CA LEU A 484 -2.65 25.15 -11.88
C LEU A 484 -1.14 25.27 -11.61
N LEU A 485 -0.55 26.38 -12.02
CA LEU A 485 0.87 26.68 -11.87
C LEU A 485 1.20 27.48 -10.60
N ARG A 486 0.21 27.93 -9.85
CA ARG A 486 0.40 28.64 -8.57
C ARG A 486 1.27 27.90 -7.55
N PRO A 487 1.20 26.55 -7.45
CA PRO A 487 2.09 25.79 -6.57
C PRO A 487 3.58 25.93 -6.89
N LEU A 488 3.95 26.57 -8.01
CA LEU A 488 5.33 26.71 -8.50
C LEU A 488 5.85 28.13 -8.20
N PRO A 489 6.72 28.30 -7.18
CA PRO A 489 7.27 29.60 -6.81
C PRO A 489 8.03 30.29 -7.93
N SER A 490 8.68 29.52 -8.81
CA SER A 490 9.42 30.07 -9.96
C SER A 490 8.54 30.83 -10.95
N LEU A 491 7.21 30.61 -10.92
CA LEU A 491 6.25 31.20 -11.85
C LEU A 491 5.33 32.25 -11.22
N ARG A 492 5.47 32.54 -9.91
CA ARG A 492 4.60 33.49 -9.19
C ARG A 492 4.72 34.94 -9.69
N GLN A 493 5.83 35.32 -10.31
CA GLN A 493 6.12 36.69 -10.78
C GLN A 493 5.98 36.87 -12.30
N SER A 494 5.72 35.80 -13.06
CA SER A 494 5.57 35.89 -14.52
C SER A 494 4.26 36.56 -14.90
N ASP A 495 4.26 37.37 -15.97
CA ASP A 495 3.04 37.96 -16.51
C ASP A 495 2.07 36.83 -16.91
N LYS A 496 1.03 36.69 -16.11
CA LYS A 496 0.09 35.56 -16.03
C LYS A 496 -0.56 35.20 -17.38
N PHE A 497 -0.61 36.15 -18.31
CA PHE A 497 -1.27 36.01 -19.61
C PHE A 497 -0.32 35.74 -20.79
N SER A 498 0.98 35.58 -20.55
CA SER A 498 1.97 35.32 -21.61
C SER A 498 3.10 34.40 -21.16
N LEU A 499 2.76 33.44 -20.30
CA LEU A 499 3.72 32.53 -19.68
C LEU A 499 4.55 31.78 -20.71
N LEU A 500 3.93 31.18 -21.73
CA LEU A 500 4.68 30.39 -22.74
C LEU A 500 5.50 31.30 -23.66
N LYS A 501 5.04 32.53 -23.90
CA LYS A 501 5.78 33.53 -24.69
C LYS A 501 7.03 34.01 -23.97
N THR A 502 6.99 34.10 -22.65
CA THR A 502 8.10 34.67 -21.84
C THR A 502 9.13 33.62 -21.41
N MET A 503 8.87 32.33 -21.64
CA MET A 503 9.83 31.27 -21.31
C MET A 503 11.12 31.38 -22.14
N PRO A 504 12.31 31.44 -21.49
CA PRO A 504 13.59 31.52 -22.17
C PRO A 504 14.00 30.14 -22.72
N LEU A 505 13.48 29.80 -23.90
CA LEU A 505 13.62 28.46 -24.50
C LEU A 505 14.65 28.38 -25.63
N GLU A 506 15.18 29.53 -26.07
CA GLU A 506 16.02 29.64 -27.28
C GLU A 506 17.52 29.87 -26.97
N SER A 507 18.02 29.45 -25.81
CA SER A 507 19.46 29.57 -25.52
C SER A 507 20.28 28.57 -26.36
N ALA A 508 21.30 29.06 -27.06
CA ALA A 508 22.23 28.23 -27.84
C ALA A 508 23.08 27.27 -26.95
N SER A 509 23.12 27.52 -25.64
CA SER A 509 23.72 26.65 -24.63
C SER A 509 22.66 25.69 -24.04
N PRO A 510 22.99 24.39 -23.87
CA PRO A 510 22.09 23.44 -23.22
C PRO A 510 21.97 23.78 -21.72
N SER A 511 20.80 24.28 -21.32
CA SER A 511 20.40 24.48 -19.92
C SER A 511 20.27 23.16 -19.17
N HIS A 512 20.22 23.20 -17.83
CA HIS A 512 20.02 22.00 -17.02
C HIS A 512 18.74 21.25 -17.43
N PRO A 513 18.75 19.90 -17.52
CA PRO A 513 17.60 19.12 -18.00
C PRO A 513 16.27 19.42 -17.33
N THR A 514 16.27 19.69 -16.02
CA THR A 514 15.04 19.95 -15.24
C THR A 514 14.36 21.26 -15.62
N ILE A 515 15.11 22.27 -16.06
CA ILE A 515 14.56 23.54 -16.58
C ILE A 515 13.73 23.25 -17.84
N ILE A 516 14.30 22.47 -18.76
CA ILE A 516 13.64 22.10 -20.03
C ILE A 516 12.46 21.18 -19.75
N ALA A 517 12.63 20.17 -18.88
CA ALA A 517 11.58 19.24 -18.49
C ALA A 517 10.37 19.95 -17.85
N ARG A 518 10.61 20.93 -16.96
CA ARG A 518 9.56 21.75 -16.37
C ARG A 518 8.78 22.53 -17.43
N ALA A 519 9.47 23.18 -18.37
CA ALA A 519 8.83 23.91 -19.46
C ALA A 519 7.99 22.98 -20.36
N LEU A 520 8.53 21.82 -20.73
CA LEU A 520 7.80 20.81 -21.48
C LEU A 520 6.57 20.30 -20.72
N MET A 521 6.65 20.10 -19.39
CA MET A 521 5.49 19.71 -18.59
C MET A 521 4.41 20.79 -18.56
N ILE A 522 4.77 22.07 -18.52
CA ILE A 522 3.81 23.16 -18.62
C ILE A 522 3.08 23.09 -19.96
N ILE A 523 3.80 22.86 -21.06
CA ILE A 523 3.22 22.65 -22.39
C ILE A 523 2.28 21.44 -22.40
N VAL A 524 2.66 20.32 -21.78
CA VAL A 524 1.81 19.12 -21.65
C VAL A 524 0.50 19.48 -20.95
N ILE A 525 0.54 20.25 -19.86
CA ILE A 525 -0.67 20.68 -19.17
C ILE A 525 -1.50 21.63 -20.04
N CYS A 526 -0.90 22.62 -20.71
CA CYS A 526 -1.62 23.50 -21.64
C CYS A 526 -2.39 22.67 -22.68
N LEU A 527 -1.73 21.69 -23.29
CA LEU A 527 -2.33 20.80 -24.29
C LEU A 527 -3.45 19.93 -23.70
N GLN A 528 -3.27 19.41 -22.47
CA GLN A 528 -4.28 18.61 -21.76
C GLN A 528 -5.60 19.38 -21.55
N GLN A 529 -5.49 20.70 -21.47
CA GLN A 529 -6.57 21.59 -21.05
C GLN A 529 -7.24 22.30 -22.24
N LEU A 530 -6.80 21.99 -23.47
CA LEU A 530 -7.47 22.47 -24.68
C LEU A 530 -8.82 21.78 -24.86
N PRO A 531 -9.90 22.53 -25.15
CA PRO A 531 -11.19 21.96 -25.54
C PRO A 531 -11.09 20.97 -26.72
N ARG A 532 -12.06 20.06 -26.81
CA ARG A 532 -12.19 19.09 -27.91
C ARG A 532 -12.30 19.74 -29.29
N ASN A 533 -12.97 20.88 -29.37
CA ASN A 533 -13.24 21.61 -30.61
C ASN A 533 -12.12 22.59 -31.02
N THR A 534 -11.00 22.61 -30.30
CA THR A 534 -9.85 23.45 -30.67
C THR A 534 -9.29 23.01 -32.03
N ASP A 535 -9.03 23.98 -32.91
CA ASP A 535 -8.43 23.74 -34.22
C ASP A 535 -6.95 23.33 -34.09
N MET A 536 -6.73 22.03 -33.95
CA MET A 536 -5.39 21.44 -33.76
C MET A 536 -4.45 21.68 -34.94
N ALA A 537 -4.97 21.99 -36.15
CA ALA A 537 -4.14 22.26 -37.32
C ALA A 537 -3.31 23.55 -37.15
N ARG A 538 -3.78 24.50 -36.33
CA ARG A 538 -3.05 25.75 -36.02
C ARG A 538 -1.80 25.51 -35.19
N LEU A 539 -1.81 24.51 -34.33
CA LEU A 539 -0.71 24.20 -33.42
C LEU A 539 0.45 23.49 -34.13
N ARG A 540 0.21 22.87 -35.30
CA ARG A 540 1.25 22.18 -36.11
C ARG A 540 2.09 21.21 -35.28
N LEU A 541 1.42 20.41 -34.43
CA LEU A 541 2.11 19.44 -33.56
C LEU A 541 2.78 18.33 -34.39
N PRO A 542 3.91 17.75 -33.92
CA PRO A 542 4.62 16.68 -34.64
C PRO A 542 3.84 15.37 -34.77
N SER A 543 2.90 15.13 -33.86
CA SER A 543 2.03 13.95 -33.77
C SER A 543 0.66 14.38 -33.23
N PRO A 544 -0.38 13.53 -33.27
CA PRO A 544 -1.66 13.80 -32.63
C PRO A 544 -1.48 14.24 -31.17
N ARG A 545 -2.33 15.18 -30.71
CA ARG A 545 -2.24 15.82 -29.38
C ARG A 545 -1.91 14.84 -28.24
N ASN A 546 -2.71 13.77 -28.14
CA ASN A 546 -2.61 12.81 -27.04
C ASN A 546 -1.29 12.02 -27.12
N GLU A 547 -0.90 11.56 -28.31
CA GLU A 547 0.38 10.87 -28.54
C GLU A 547 1.57 11.78 -28.22
N TYR A 548 1.51 13.05 -28.63
CA TYR A 548 2.56 14.02 -28.35
C TYR A 548 2.73 14.27 -26.84
N MET A 549 1.62 14.46 -26.12
CA MET A 549 1.63 14.64 -24.67
C MET A 549 2.17 13.41 -23.94
N GLU A 550 1.72 12.21 -24.32
CA GLU A 550 2.19 10.95 -23.73
C GLU A 550 3.68 10.71 -23.97
N ASN A 551 4.16 10.98 -25.19
CA ASN A 551 5.58 10.88 -25.53
C ASN A 551 6.44 11.87 -24.73
N LEU A 552 5.98 13.11 -24.58
CA LEU A 552 6.64 14.11 -23.74
C LEU A 552 6.72 13.67 -22.28
N ALA A 553 5.58 13.30 -21.69
CA ALA A 553 5.50 12.86 -20.31
C ALA A 553 6.37 11.61 -20.06
N ALA A 554 6.31 10.59 -20.92
CA ALA A 554 7.10 9.37 -20.79
C ALA A 554 8.61 9.65 -20.88
N THR A 555 9.02 10.55 -21.79
CA THR A 555 10.43 10.92 -21.94
C THR A 555 10.94 11.70 -20.74
N ILE A 556 10.15 12.65 -20.22
CA ILE A 556 10.48 13.42 -19.01
C ILE A 556 10.58 12.49 -17.80
N ILE A 557 9.66 11.52 -17.68
CA ILE A 557 9.71 10.51 -16.62
C ILE A 557 11.01 9.72 -16.69
N SER A 558 11.35 9.18 -17.86
CA SER A 558 12.51 8.31 -18.03
C SER A 558 13.85 9.04 -17.91
N LEU A 559 13.96 10.28 -18.41
CA LEU A 559 15.25 10.94 -18.57
C LEU A 559 15.56 12.01 -17.52
N ALA A 560 14.54 12.57 -16.88
CA ALA A 560 14.71 13.63 -15.88
C ALA A 560 14.23 13.19 -14.51
N THR A 561 12.96 12.81 -14.37
CA THR A 561 12.36 12.63 -13.03
C THR A 561 12.71 11.32 -12.34
N SER A 562 13.06 10.27 -13.09
CA SER A 562 13.52 8.97 -12.51
C SER A 562 14.99 8.96 -12.10
N GLU A 563 15.77 10.00 -12.42
CA GLU A 563 17.20 10.07 -12.15
C GLU A 563 17.48 10.97 -10.93
N ASP A 564 17.81 10.36 -9.80
CA ASP A 564 17.99 11.07 -8.51
C ASP A 564 19.06 12.18 -8.58
N GLU A 565 20.12 11.98 -9.38
CA GLU A 565 21.20 12.94 -9.61
C GLU A 565 20.76 14.20 -10.38
N ILE A 566 19.68 14.11 -11.16
CA ILE A 566 19.19 15.18 -12.03
C ILE A 566 18.04 15.93 -11.35
N ILE A 567 17.17 15.21 -10.63
CA ILE A 567 15.89 15.74 -10.17
C ILE A 567 15.97 16.62 -8.91
N ALA A 568 17.05 16.54 -8.13
CA ALA A 568 17.25 17.30 -6.89
C ALA A 568 17.58 18.79 -7.13
N THR A 569 16.71 19.48 -7.86
CA THR A 569 16.77 20.90 -8.22
C THR A 569 15.40 21.54 -7.99
N PRO A 570 15.29 22.87 -7.78
CA PRO A 570 14.00 23.56 -7.65
C PRO A 570 13.03 23.22 -8.79
N GLU A 571 13.51 23.33 -10.04
CA GLU A 571 12.73 23.04 -11.24
C GLU A 571 12.38 21.55 -11.35
N GLY A 572 13.22 20.70 -10.79
CA GLY A 572 12.98 19.26 -10.72
C GLY A 572 11.81 18.90 -9.79
N ILE A 573 11.74 19.51 -8.61
CA ILE A 573 10.59 19.37 -7.71
C ILE A 573 9.31 19.92 -8.35
N GLU A 574 9.39 21.09 -8.99
CA GLU A 574 8.27 21.67 -9.72
C GLU A 574 7.81 20.77 -10.88
N CYS A 575 8.74 20.11 -11.58
CA CYS A 575 8.44 19.13 -12.60
C CYS A 575 7.69 17.90 -12.04
N LEU A 576 8.09 17.42 -10.86
CA LEU A 576 7.35 16.35 -10.16
C LEU A 576 5.93 16.82 -9.80
N LEU A 577 5.75 18.02 -9.25
CA LEU A 577 4.39 18.53 -8.96
C LEU A 577 3.52 18.62 -10.22
N LEU A 578 4.07 19.10 -11.33
CA LEU A 578 3.37 19.16 -12.61
C LEU A 578 2.96 17.78 -13.14
N LEU A 579 3.82 16.78 -12.97
CA LEU A 579 3.48 15.38 -13.31
C LEU A 579 2.35 14.85 -12.43
N SER A 580 2.34 15.17 -11.13
CA SER A 580 1.22 14.81 -10.24
C SER A 580 -0.09 15.40 -10.75
N ILE A 581 -0.09 16.67 -11.12
CA ILE A 581 -1.27 17.36 -11.68
C ILE A 581 -1.71 16.72 -13.01
N TYR A 582 -0.77 16.43 -13.90
CA TYR A 582 -1.06 15.74 -15.17
C TYR A 582 -1.78 14.41 -14.96
N PHE A 583 -1.33 13.62 -13.98
CA PHE A 583 -1.97 12.34 -13.63
C PHE A 583 -3.34 12.53 -13.00
N VAL A 584 -3.52 13.51 -12.11
CA VAL A 584 -4.84 13.84 -11.51
C VAL A 584 -5.85 14.21 -12.60
N ASN A 585 -5.46 15.11 -13.50
CA ASN A 585 -6.30 15.55 -14.62
C ASN A 585 -6.64 14.42 -15.60
N SER A 586 -5.81 13.38 -15.66
CA SER A 586 -6.04 12.18 -16.48
C SER A 586 -6.82 11.07 -15.75
N GLY A 587 -7.33 11.33 -14.53
CA GLY A 587 -8.06 10.33 -13.75
C GLY A 587 -7.17 9.21 -13.19
N ARG A 588 -5.86 9.47 -12.97
CA ARG A 588 -4.86 8.52 -12.46
C ARG A 588 -4.29 8.91 -11.08
N PRO A 589 -5.11 9.14 -10.03
CA PRO A 589 -4.66 9.59 -8.71
C PRO A 589 -3.66 8.68 -7.99
N ARG A 590 -3.66 7.35 -8.22
CA ARG A 590 -2.61 6.47 -7.64
C ARG A 590 -1.22 6.79 -8.18
N ARG A 591 -1.12 7.03 -9.50
CA ARG A 591 0.13 7.48 -10.13
C ARG A 591 0.52 8.87 -9.66
N ALA A 592 -0.45 9.77 -9.53
CA ALA A 592 -0.22 11.08 -8.93
C ALA A 592 0.33 10.98 -7.51
N TRP A 593 -0.22 10.09 -6.68
CA TRP A 593 0.20 9.87 -5.29
C TRP A 593 1.63 9.34 -5.21
N LEU A 594 1.98 8.32 -5.98
CA LEU A 594 3.36 7.79 -6.05
C LEU A 594 4.37 8.86 -6.50
N ASN A 595 4.00 9.63 -7.51
CA ASN A 595 4.83 10.71 -8.01
C ASN A 595 4.99 11.85 -6.98
N ASN A 596 3.92 12.19 -6.24
CA ASN A 596 3.97 13.14 -5.15
C ASN A 596 4.82 12.63 -3.97
N ARG A 597 4.79 11.33 -3.67
CA ARG A 597 5.68 10.72 -2.66
C ARG A 597 7.14 10.83 -3.04
N ARG A 598 7.46 10.72 -4.33
CA ARG A 598 8.81 11.00 -4.84
C ARG A 598 9.18 12.47 -4.65
N ALA A 599 8.28 13.41 -4.99
CA ALA A 599 8.50 14.84 -4.74
C ALA A 599 8.79 15.13 -3.27
N LEU A 600 8.00 14.54 -2.37
CA LEU A 600 8.15 14.65 -0.92
C LEU A 600 9.51 14.13 -0.43
N ALA A 601 9.92 12.94 -0.88
CA ALA A 601 11.22 12.37 -0.51
C ALA A 601 12.41 13.21 -1.03
N VAL A 602 12.36 13.67 -2.29
CA VAL A 602 13.43 14.51 -2.86
C VAL A 602 13.47 15.88 -2.15
N ALA A 603 12.32 16.49 -1.87
CA ALA A 603 12.23 17.74 -1.10
C ALA A 603 12.80 17.60 0.32
N GLN A 604 12.58 16.45 0.97
CA GLN A 604 13.19 16.14 2.26
C GLN A 604 14.72 16.03 2.18
N LEU A 605 15.24 15.35 1.16
CA LEU A 605 16.68 15.25 0.90
C LEU A 605 17.31 16.63 0.62
N MET A 606 16.57 17.52 -0.03
CA MET A 606 16.95 18.91 -0.26
C MET A 606 16.81 19.80 0.99
N GLY A 607 16.31 19.28 2.11
CA GLY A 607 16.15 20.02 3.35
C GLY A 607 14.94 20.96 3.41
N LEU A 608 14.04 20.94 2.42
CA LEU A 608 12.91 21.88 2.31
C LEU A 608 11.84 21.72 3.41
N HIS A 609 11.91 20.64 4.19
CA HIS A 609 11.05 20.39 5.35
C HIS A 609 11.47 21.16 6.61
N ARG A 610 12.63 21.83 6.60
CA ARG A 610 13.18 22.55 7.75
C ARG A 610 12.74 24.02 7.72
N ALA A 611 12.57 24.60 8.91
CA ALA A 611 12.32 26.04 9.03
C ALA A 611 13.54 26.83 8.52
N PRO A 612 13.34 27.97 7.84
CA PRO A 612 14.43 28.84 7.41
C PRO A 612 15.28 29.29 8.61
N ASP A 613 16.61 29.28 8.46
CA ASP A 613 17.53 29.74 9.50
C ASP A 613 17.48 31.27 9.62
N GLU A 614 17.18 31.79 10.81
CA GLU A 614 17.05 33.23 11.07
C GLU A 614 18.37 34.01 10.87
N GLY A 615 19.50 33.31 10.72
CA GLY A 615 20.84 33.89 10.55
C GLY A 615 21.31 34.17 9.12
N MET A 616 20.51 33.92 8.08
CA MET A 616 20.94 34.10 6.68
C MET A 616 20.78 35.54 6.14
N ASP A 617 21.61 35.90 5.16
CA ASP A 617 21.57 37.21 4.48
C ASP A 617 20.26 37.39 3.68
N GLU A 618 19.70 38.62 3.59
CA GLU A 618 18.39 38.90 2.99
C GLU A 618 18.20 38.39 1.54
N GLU A 619 19.28 38.31 0.75
CA GLU A 619 19.22 37.87 -0.66
C GLU A 619 19.20 36.33 -0.79
N SER A 620 19.99 35.64 0.03
CA SER A 620 19.96 34.18 0.19
C SER A 620 18.64 33.72 0.79
N GLN A 621 18.12 34.45 1.80
CA GLN A 621 16.78 34.25 2.34
C GLN A 621 15.70 34.39 1.26
N ARG A 622 15.84 35.32 0.30
CA ARG A 622 14.85 35.54 -0.76
C ARG A 622 14.79 34.37 -1.76
N GLY A 623 15.94 33.80 -2.12
CA GLY A 623 16.05 32.62 -2.97
C GLY A 623 15.58 31.33 -2.28
N GLU A 624 15.98 31.12 -1.03
CA GLU A 624 15.62 29.93 -0.24
C GLU A 624 14.14 29.97 0.21
N ALA A 625 13.61 31.14 0.57
CA ALA A 625 12.18 31.33 0.83
C ALA A 625 11.31 31.09 -0.42
N SER A 626 11.85 31.30 -1.62
CA SER A 626 11.15 31.01 -2.87
C SER A 626 10.90 29.51 -3.01
N ILE A 627 11.94 28.66 -2.92
CA ILE A 627 11.80 27.20 -3.05
C ILE A 627 11.14 26.55 -1.82
N ALA A 628 11.34 27.08 -0.61
CA ALA A 628 10.65 26.60 0.60
C ALA A 628 9.13 26.74 0.47
N GLY A 629 8.65 27.68 -0.34
CA GLY A 629 7.24 27.85 -0.68
C GLY A 629 6.60 26.67 -1.42
N VAL A 630 7.38 25.72 -1.94
CA VAL A 630 6.88 24.48 -2.58
C VAL A 630 6.42 23.46 -1.54
N TRP A 631 7.04 23.43 -0.36
CA TRP A 631 6.80 22.40 0.65
C TRP A 631 5.33 22.29 1.09
N PRO A 632 4.62 23.39 1.43
CA PRO A 632 3.21 23.32 1.78
C PRO A 632 2.34 22.72 0.67
N HIS A 633 2.68 22.95 -0.60
CA HIS A 633 1.94 22.38 -1.72
C HIS A 633 2.17 20.87 -1.86
N ILE A 634 3.39 20.37 -1.63
CA ILE A 634 3.68 18.92 -1.61
C ILE A 634 2.87 18.24 -0.50
N ILE A 635 2.82 18.85 0.69
CA ILE A 635 2.05 18.35 1.83
C ILE A 635 0.56 18.32 1.52
N HIS A 636 0.01 19.42 0.97
CA HIS A 636 -1.39 19.48 0.57
C HIS A 636 -1.74 18.37 -0.42
N HIS A 637 -0.98 18.21 -1.51
CA HIS A 637 -1.23 17.17 -2.51
C HIS A 637 -1.09 15.76 -1.92
N ASP A 638 -0.15 15.56 -1.01
CA ASP A 638 0.01 14.27 -0.34
C ASP A 638 -1.22 13.91 0.48
N ARG A 639 -1.69 14.83 1.32
CA ARG A 639 -2.85 14.62 2.21
C ARG A 639 -4.15 14.53 1.44
N HIS A 640 -4.33 15.38 0.42
CA HIS A 640 -5.50 15.33 -0.47
C HIS A 640 -5.63 13.98 -1.17
N LEU A 641 -4.56 13.50 -1.82
CA LEU A 641 -4.57 12.20 -2.49
C LEU A 641 -4.66 11.04 -1.50
N SER A 642 -4.00 11.13 -0.35
CA SER A 642 -4.05 10.10 0.68
C SER A 642 -5.44 9.94 1.27
N GLN A 643 -6.14 11.05 1.55
CA GLN A 643 -7.52 11.05 2.04
C GLN A 643 -8.49 10.42 1.03
N ILE A 644 -8.40 10.80 -0.24
CA ILE A 644 -9.29 10.29 -1.27
C ILE A 644 -9.03 8.81 -1.56
N LEU A 645 -7.78 8.36 -1.48
CA LEU A 645 -7.39 6.97 -1.76
C LEU A 645 -7.44 6.03 -0.55
N GLY A 646 -7.66 6.57 0.66
CA GLY A 646 -7.59 5.80 1.91
C GLY A 646 -6.17 5.36 2.28
N PHE A 647 -5.14 6.10 1.87
CA PHE A 647 -3.73 5.83 2.19
C PHE A 647 -3.23 6.68 3.38
N PRO A 648 -2.18 6.24 4.10
CA PRO A 648 -1.56 7.05 5.14
C PRO A 648 -0.83 8.26 4.52
N CYS A 649 -0.79 9.41 5.21
CA CYS A 649 0.01 10.57 4.80
C CYS A 649 1.52 10.32 4.96
N GLY A 650 2.35 11.11 4.27
CA GLY A 650 3.80 10.93 4.18
C GLY A 650 4.61 11.71 5.20
N VAL A 651 3.96 12.66 5.87
CA VAL A 651 4.55 13.46 6.93
C VAL A 651 3.57 13.50 8.09
N VAL A 652 4.04 13.02 9.24
CA VAL A 652 3.34 13.12 10.53
C VAL A 652 3.56 14.53 11.07
N ASP A 653 2.48 15.19 11.48
CA ASP A 653 2.58 16.49 12.15
C ASP A 653 3.16 16.31 13.56
N THR A 654 4.09 17.18 13.95
CA THR A 654 4.50 17.30 15.36
C THR A 654 3.26 17.64 16.21
N TYR A 655 3.15 17.03 17.40
CA TYR A 655 2.05 17.23 18.36
C TYR A 655 2.00 18.68 18.89
N GLU A 656 1.66 19.63 18.03
CA GLU A 656 1.19 20.94 18.44
C GLU A 656 -0.35 20.89 18.51
N PRO A 657 -0.98 21.41 19.58
CA PRO A 657 -2.42 21.51 19.63
C PRO A 657 -2.94 22.32 18.43
N PHE A 658 -4.20 22.11 18.02
CA PHE A 658 -4.91 23.05 17.15
C PHE A 658 -5.15 24.34 17.93
N VAL A 659 -4.13 25.18 18.04
CA VAL A 659 -4.27 26.50 18.66
C VAL A 659 -4.61 27.50 17.56
N PRO A 660 -5.79 28.13 17.57
CA PRO A 660 -6.16 29.17 16.60
C PRO A 660 -5.36 30.48 16.75
N ASN A 661 -4.38 30.53 17.65
CA ASN A 661 -3.75 31.78 18.11
C ASN A 661 -2.93 32.52 17.05
N SER A 662 -2.64 31.91 15.89
CA SER A 662 -1.87 32.55 14.81
C SER A 662 -2.63 33.67 14.11
N PHE A 663 -3.97 33.65 14.09
CA PHE A 663 -4.76 34.73 13.48
C PHE A 663 -4.70 36.04 14.28
N GLN A 664 -4.45 35.98 15.59
CA GLN A 664 -4.47 37.16 16.47
C GLN A 664 -3.15 37.96 16.49
N ALA A 665 -2.04 37.38 16.01
CA ALA A 665 -0.73 38.02 16.02
C ALA A 665 -0.45 38.93 14.80
N MET A 666 -1.33 38.93 13.79
CA MET A 666 -1.11 39.65 12.53
C MET A 666 -2.24 40.66 12.29
N PRO A 667 -2.03 41.97 12.50
CA PRO A 667 -2.98 42.99 12.09
C PRO A 667 -3.00 43.06 10.56
N HIS A 668 -4.13 42.68 9.93
CA HIS A 668 -4.42 42.76 8.49
C HIS A 668 -3.51 41.95 7.54
N PRO A 669 -3.55 40.60 7.58
CA PRO A 669 -2.94 39.78 6.53
C PRO A 669 -3.64 40.01 5.18
N CYS A 670 -2.87 40.11 4.09
CA CYS A 670 -3.35 40.09 2.70
C CYS A 670 -4.22 38.83 2.46
N GLU A 671 -5.30 38.94 1.65
CA GLU A 671 -6.25 37.83 1.39
C GLU A 671 -5.55 36.51 1.01
N ASP A 672 -4.52 36.55 0.16
CA ASP A 672 -3.77 35.35 -0.26
C ASP A 672 -3.07 34.63 0.90
N ARG A 673 -2.59 35.38 1.91
CA ARG A 673 -1.94 34.79 3.10
C ARG A 673 -2.96 34.17 4.04
N GLN A 674 -4.20 34.67 4.05
CA GLN A 674 -5.28 34.11 4.85
C GLN A 674 -5.71 32.74 4.32
N ASP A 675 -5.88 32.63 2.99
CA ASP A 675 -6.26 31.38 2.33
C ASP A 675 -5.19 30.29 2.52
N MET A 676 -3.90 30.62 2.36
CA MET A 676 -2.80 29.67 2.57
C MET A 676 -2.70 29.20 4.03
N HIS A 677 -2.94 30.09 4.99
CA HIS A 677 -2.95 29.71 6.40
C HIS A 677 -4.12 28.78 6.72
N TYR A 678 -5.31 29.09 6.21
CA TYR A 678 -6.49 28.24 6.35
C TYR A 678 -6.25 26.84 5.75
N LEU A 679 -5.68 26.79 4.54
CA LEU A 679 -5.32 25.53 3.86
C LEU A 679 -4.35 24.69 4.70
N THR A 680 -3.34 25.32 5.30
CA THR A 680 -2.39 24.62 6.17
C THR A 680 -3.07 24.00 7.40
N GLN A 681 -4.07 24.68 7.98
CA GLN A 681 -4.84 24.11 9.09
C GLN A 681 -5.76 22.97 8.63
N LEU A 682 -6.41 23.10 7.46
CA LEU A 682 -7.17 22.01 6.86
C LEU A 682 -6.30 20.77 6.62
N ASP A 683 -5.07 20.96 6.14
CA ASP A 683 -4.14 19.86 5.92
C ASP A 683 -3.80 19.15 7.23
N ARG A 684 -3.68 19.86 8.36
CA ARG A 684 -3.50 19.23 9.69
C ARG A 684 -4.74 18.42 10.11
N VAL A 685 -5.92 18.96 9.85
CA VAL A 685 -7.19 18.24 10.08
C VAL A 685 -7.26 16.98 9.21
N ALA A 686 -6.86 17.07 7.94
CA ALA A 686 -6.82 15.93 7.03
C ALA A 686 -5.89 14.83 7.53
N ALA A 687 -4.73 15.16 8.09
CA ALA A 687 -3.81 14.18 8.66
C ALA A 687 -4.47 13.37 9.81
N LEU A 688 -5.22 14.03 10.70
CA LEU A 688 -5.96 13.34 11.77
C LEU A 688 -7.12 12.50 11.26
N LEU A 689 -7.83 12.98 10.25
CA LEU A 689 -8.91 12.22 9.62
C LEU A 689 -8.35 10.94 8.98
N ILE A 690 -7.23 11.04 8.27
CA ILE A 690 -6.51 9.90 7.70
C ILE A 690 -6.07 8.95 8.81
N GLU A 691 -5.43 9.44 9.87
CA GLU A 691 -4.99 8.62 11.01
C GLU A 691 -6.13 7.86 11.67
N ARG A 692 -7.30 8.50 11.82
CA ARG A 692 -8.53 7.86 12.30
C ARG A 692 -8.96 6.72 11.37
N GLU A 693 -8.93 6.94 10.06
CA GLU A 693 -9.34 5.95 9.06
C GLU A 693 -8.40 4.74 8.98
N GLN A 694 -7.12 4.91 9.32
CA GLN A 694 -6.15 3.81 9.38
C GLN A 694 -6.27 2.95 10.65
N ARG A 695 -7.09 3.33 11.64
CA ARG A 695 -7.18 2.65 12.95
C ARG A 695 -8.56 2.05 13.22
N THR A 696 -8.61 0.81 13.70
CA THR A 696 -9.84 0.24 14.29
C THR A 696 -9.97 0.72 15.75
N SER A 697 -10.60 1.87 15.97
CA SER A 697 -10.59 2.56 17.27
C SER A 697 -11.98 2.74 17.88
N THR A 698 -12.13 2.39 19.16
CA THR A 698 -13.30 2.76 19.99
C THR A 698 -13.40 4.27 20.22
N LEU A 699 -12.30 5.01 20.01
CA LEU A 699 -12.25 6.47 20.06
C LEU A 699 -12.58 7.13 18.72
N ALA A 700 -12.91 6.37 17.67
CA ALA A 700 -13.13 6.92 16.33
C ALA A 700 -14.20 8.04 16.35
N PHE A 701 -15.28 7.87 17.11
CA PHE A 701 -16.30 8.91 17.26
C PHE A 701 -15.83 10.13 18.09
N ALA A 702 -14.95 9.94 19.07
CA ALA A 702 -14.35 11.05 19.82
C ALA A 702 -13.41 11.88 18.92
N ILE A 703 -12.63 11.20 18.07
CA ILE A 703 -11.78 11.86 17.07
C ILE A 703 -12.66 12.59 16.04
N THR A 704 -13.77 11.99 15.60
CA THR A 704 -14.76 12.65 14.73
C THR A 704 -15.28 13.95 15.35
N GLN A 705 -15.62 13.96 16.64
CA GLN A 705 -16.03 15.20 17.33
C GLN A 705 -14.90 16.23 17.45
N SER A 706 -13.66 15.79 17.66
CA SER A 706 -12.50 16.68 17.69
C SER A 706 -12.25 17.32 16.33
N ILE A 707 -12.39 16.55 15.25
CA ILE A 707 -12.25 17.04 13.87
C ILE A 707 -13.38 18.02 13.54
N ASP A 708 -14.63 17.68 13.87
CA ASP A 708 -15.79 18.55 13.66
C ASP A 708 -15.62 19.89 14.41
N SER A 709 -15.21 19.83 15.68
CA SER A 709 -14.92 21.02 16.47
C SER A 709 -13.78 21.85 15.87
N ALA A 710 -12.73 21.21 15.35
CA ALA A 710 -11.61 21.90 14.70
C ALA A 710 -12.04 22.60 13.40
N LEU A 711 -12.82 21.92 12.55
CA LEU A 711 -13.37 22.48 11.33
C LEU A 711 -14.32 23.66 11.63
N GLY A 712 -15.23 23.50 12.58
CA GLY A 712 -16.14 24.57 13.01
C GLY A 712 -15.41 25.78 13.59
N ASN A 713 -14.42 25.56 14.45
CA ASN A 713 -13.60 26.64 15.00
C ASN A 713 -12.80 27.37 13.91
N LEU A 714 -12.22 26.63 12.96
CA LEU A 714 -11.51 27.19 11.84
C LEU A 714 -12.46 27.98 10.92
N ALA A 715 -13.66 27.48 10.65
CA ALA A 715 -14.67 28.20 9.87
C ALA A 715 -15.07 29.54 10.50
N ASN A 716 -15.15 29.60 11.84
CA ASN A 716 -15.46 30.81 12.59
C ASN A 716 -14.36 31.88 12.52
N THR A 717 -13.13 31.55 12.11
CA THR A 717 -12.08 32.55 11.90
C THR A 717 -12.26 33.33 10.59
N MET A 718 -13.12 32.87 9.69
CA MET A 718 -13.37 33.48 8.39
C MET A 718 -14.69 34.25 8.37
N PRO A 719 -14.74 35.45 7.75
CA PRO A 719 -15.97 36.23 7.64
C PRO A 719 -16.97 35.59 6.66
N GLN A 720 -18.26 35.91 6.80
CA GLN A 720 -19.32 35.42 5.89
C GLN A 720 -19.06 35.77 4.40
N SER A 721 -18.43 36.92 4.14
CA SER A 721 -18.04 37.31 2.78
C SER A 721 -16.97 36.42 2.15
N TRP A 722 -16.24 35.64 2.97
CA TRP A 722 -15.29 34.66 2.48
C TRP A 722 -16.04 33.45 1.91
N TRP A 723 -17.07 32.96 2.61
CA TRP A 723 -17.90 31.80 2.24
C TRP A 723 -18.82 32.05 1.02
N HIS A 724 -19.26 33.29 0.82
CA HIS A 724 -20.13 33.69 -0.30
C HIS A 724 -19.49 34.81 -1.13
N PRO A 725 -18.41 34.53 -1.88
CA PRO A 725 -17.64 35.58 -2.53
C PRO A 725 -18.29 36.07 -3.85
N VAL A 726 -19.28 35.33 -4.37
CA VAL A 726 -19.96 35.56 -5.66
C VAL A 726 -21.03 36.66 -5.58
N ASP A 727 -21.55 36.97 -4.38
CA ASP A 727 -22.56 38.02 -4.16
C ASP A 727 -22.08 39.45 -4.54
N ARG A 728 -20.82 39.60 -5.00
CA ARG A 728 -20.19 40.86 -5.43
C ARG A 728 -19.78 40.92 -6.92
N LEU A 729 -20.15 39.95 -7.76
CA LEU A 729 -19.52 39.71 -9.08
C LEU A 729 -19.80 40.69 -10.24
N SER A 730 -20.47 41.83 -10.05
CA SER A 730 -20.67 42.76 -11.17
C SER A 730 -19.36 43.50 -11.53
N GLY A 731 -18.67 43.05 -12.58
CA GLY A 731 -17.61 43.82 -13.27
C GLY A 731 -16.17 43.61 -12.80
N ILE A 732 -15.81 42.41 -12.35
CA ILE A 732 -14.50 42.15 -11.71
C ILE A 732 -13.35 41.97 -12.76
N PRO A 733 -12.16 42.61 -12.54
CA PRO A 733 -10.95 42.39 -13.34
C PRO A 733 -10.40 40.96 -13.29
N ALA A 734 -9.62 40.56 -14.30
CA ALA A 734 -9.06 39.22 -14.40
C ALA A 734 -8.17 38.81 -13.19
N GLU A 735 -7.54 39.77 -12.48
CA GLU A 735 -6.76 39.48 -11.27
C GLU A 735 -7.63 39.02 -10.09
N ALA A 736 -8.89 39.42 -10.02
CA ALA A 736 -9.76 39.02 -8.91
C ALA A 736 -10.45 37.67 -9.16
N MET A 737 -10.51 37.21 -10.41
CA MET A 737 -10.86 35.81 -10.72
C MET A 737 -9.83 34.83 -10.16
N ASP A 738 -8.57 35.27 -10.05
CA ASP A 738 -7.48 34.45 -9.52
C ASP A 738 -7.64 34.15 -8.02
N MET A 739 -7.93 35.20 -7.24
CA MET A 739 -8.18 35.09 -5.81
C MET A 739 -9.45 34.29 -5.51
N LEU A 740 -10.50 34.48 -6.31
CA LEU A 740 -11.76 33.76 -6.14
C LEU A 740 -11.59 32.25 -6.36
N TYR A 741 -10.91 31.81 -7.41
CA TYR A 741 -10.70 30.39 -7.67
C TYR A 741 -9.97 29.67 -6.51
N SER A 742 -8.92 30.30 -5.97
CA SER A 742 -8.21 29.82 -4.78
C SER A 742 -9.14 29.53 -3.63
N LYS A 743 -9.98 30.52 -3.33
CA LYS A 743 -10.93 30.51 -2.23
C LYS A 743 -11.92 29.36 -2.37
N TYR A 744 -12.46 29.17 -3.57
CA TYR A 744 -13.34 28.04 -3.90
C TYR A 744 -12.66 26.68 -3.69
N ASN A 745 -11.37 26.52 -4.01
CA ASN A 745 -10.66 25.25 -3.78
C ASN A 745 -10.47 24.97 -2.28
N VAL A 746 -10.14 26.00 -1.50
CA VAL A 746 -10.02 25.88 -0.03
C VAL A 746 -11.37 25.51 0.60
N GLN A 747 -12.47 26.12 0.15
CA GLN A 747 -13.83 25.79 0.58
C GLN A 747 -14.23 24.37 0.19
N LEU A 748 -13.91 23.95 -1.05
CA LEU A 748 -14.18 22.60 -1.53
C LEU A 748 -13.46 21.58 -0.64
N TRP A 749 -12.21 21.86 -0.26
CA TRP A 749 -11.45 21.00 0.64
C TRP A 749 -12.03 20.95 2.06
N HIS A 750 -12.48 22.08 2.59
CA HIS A 750 -13.16 22.13 3.89
C HIS A 750 -14.38 21.20 3.92
N TYR A 751 -15.30 21.36 2.98
CA TYR A 751 -16.53 20.56 2.95
C TYR A 751 -16.26 19.10 2.61
N GLN A 752 -15.21 18.79 1.84
CA GLN A 752 -14.77 17.42 1.61
C GLN A 752 -14.33 16.74 2.93
N LEU A 753 -13.58 17.44 3.78
CA LEU A 753 -13.14 16.91 5.08
C LEU A 753 -14.31 16.79 6.06
N GLU A 754 -15.22 17.77 6.13
CA GLU A 754 -16.44 17.69 6.96
C GLU A 754 -17.31 16.50 6.53
N MET A 755 -17.54 16.35 5.23
CA MET A 755 -18.30 15.23 4.65
C MET A 755 -17.67 13.87 5.00
N SER A 756 -16.35 13.73 4.79
CA SER A 756 -15.60 12.48 5.06
C SER A 756 -15.50 12.17 6.55
N ASN A 757 -15.51 13.19 7.41
CA ASN A 757 -15.49 13.02 8.86
C ASN A 757 -16.75 12.28 9.35
N HIS A 758 -17.92 12.62 8.81
CA HIS A 758 -19.19 12.07 9.27
C HIS A 758 -19.69 10.84 8.50
N LEU A 759 -19.18 10.61 7.29
CA LEU A 759 -19.60 9.51 6.41
C LEU A 759 -19.61 8.13 7.10
N PRO A 760 -18.58 7.69 7.86
CA PRO A 760 -18.59 6.35 8.47
C PRO A 760 -19.69 6.15 9.52
N PHE A 761 -20.18 7.22 10.13
CA PHE A 761 -21.13 7.17 11.23
C PHE A 761 -22.56 7.49 10.82
N MET A 762 -22.81 7.94 9.58
CA MET A 762 -24.17 8.27 9.13
C MET A 762 -25.09 7.04 9.02
N LEU A 763 -24.52 5.82 9.01
CA LEU A 763 -25.22 4.53 8.89
C LEU A 763 -25.05 3.62 10.11
N ASP A 764 -24.48 4.13 11.21
CA ASP A 764 -24.21 3.33 12.39
C ASP A 764 -25.51 2.97 13.12
N ALA A 765 -25.97 1.72 12.94
CA ALA A 765 -27.19 1.21 13.53
C ALA A 765 -27.12 1.03 15.07
N THR A 766 -25.93 1.14 15.67
CA THR A 766 -25.72 0.84 17.10
C THR A 766 -26.10 2.00 18.03
N ASP A 767 -25.98 3.25 17.59
CA ASP A 767 -26.36 4.44 18.35
C ASP A 767 -27.14 5.45 17.48
N ARG A 768 -28.47 5.40 17.62
CA ARG A 768 -29.40 6.22 16.83
C ARG A 768 -29.17 7.74 16.95
N ARG A 769 -28.66 8.24 18.09
CA ARG A 769 -28.44 9.70 18.27
C ARG A 769 -27.18 10.15 17.56
N ARG A 770 -26.08 9.39 17.68
CA ARG A 770 -24.81 9.68 17.01
C ARG A 770 -24.92 9.52 15.49
N CYS A 771 -25.66 8.50 15.07
CA CYS A 771 -26.03 8.25 13.69
C CYS A 771 -26.76 9.46 13.10
N GLU A 772 -27.78 9.97 13.78
CA GLU A 772 -28.59 11.10 13.29
C GLU A 772 -27.78 12.40 13.19
N TYR A 773 -26.98 12.73 14.20
CA TYR A 773 -26.11 13.91 14.15
C TYR A 773 -25.11 13.82 13.00
N SER A 774 -24.43 12.69 12.85
CA SER A 774 -23.45 12.50 11.76
C SER A 774 -24.12 12.50 10.39
N ARG A 775 -25.33 11.94 10.28
CA ARG A 775 -26.14 12.01 9.06
C ARG A 775 -26.43 13.46 8.67
N ILE A 776 -26.92 14.28 9.60
CA ILE A 776 -27.25 15.70 9.35
C ILE A 776 -25.99 16.47 8.93
N ALA A 777 -24.87 16.30 9.64
CA ALA A 777 -23.62 16.98 9.33
C ALA A 777 -23.06 16.57 7.96
N CYS A 778 -23.05 15.27 7.66
CA CYS A 778 -22.58 14.74 6.37
C CYS A 778 -23.41 15.30 5.20
N LEU A 779 -24.75 15.30 5.31
CA LEU A 779 -25.64 15.82 4.26
C LEU A 779 -25.52 17.33 4.08
N LYS A 780 -25.35 18.08 5.18
CA LYS A 780 -25.07 19.52 5.11
C LYS A 780 -23.77 19.78 4.34
N ALA A 781 -22.69 19.11 4.70
CA ALA A 781 -21.40 19.25 4.03
C ALA A 781 -21.49 18.86 2.54
N ALA A 782 -22.19 17.78 2.19
CA ALA A 782 -22.40 17.37 0.81
C ALA A 782 -23.12 18.45 -0.02
N ARG A 783 -24.17 19.09 0.53
CA ARG A 783 -24.88 20.19 -0.15
C ARG A 783 -23.97 21.40 -0.38
N GLU A 784 -23.22 21.80 0.64
CA GLU A 784 -22.31 22.95 0.52
C GLU A 784 -21.16 22.66 -0.45
N LEU A 785 -20.62 21.44 -0.47
CA LEU A 785 -19.62 21.02 -1.45
C LEU A 785 -20.14 21.18 -2.88
N ILE A 786 -21.38 20.73 -3.16
CA ILE A 786 -22.00 20.90 -4.49
C ILE A 786 -22.18 22.38 -4.84
N LYS A 787 -22.65 23.21 -3.89
CA LYS A 787 -22.81 24.66 -4.11
C LYS A 787 -21.49 25.38 -4.38
N VAL A 788 -20.38 24.90 -3.83
CA VAL A 788 -19.02 25.41 -4.12
C VAL A 788 -18.53 24.89 -5.48
N TYR A 789 -18.82 23.64 -5.81
CA TYR A 789 -18.43 23.00 -7.07
C TYR A 789 -19.04 23.67 -8.31
N ILE A 790 -20.33 23.98 -8.30
CA ILE A 790 -21.03 24.54 -9.48
C ILE A 790 -20.37 25.84 -10.01
N PRO A 791 -20.19 26.91 -9.21
CA PRO A 791 -19.52 28.14 -9.66
C PRO A 791 -18.05 27.89 -10.00
N LEU A 792 -17.36 26.98 -9.30
CA LEU A 792 -15.99 26.59 -9.63
C LEU A 792 -15.85 26.08 -11.08
N ARG A 793 -16.88 25.41 -11.60
CA ARG A 793 -16.90 24.84 -12.95
C ARG A 793 -17.54 25.73 -14.01
N THR A 794 -18.42 26.65 -13.61
CA THR A 794 -19.22 27.47 -14.53
C THR A 794 -18.74 28.91 -14.64
N THR A 795 -18.21 29.50 -13.55
CA THR A 795 -17.84 30.93 -13.49
C THR A 795 -16.40 31.20 -13.94
N PHE A 796 -15.45 30.31 -13.64
CA PHE A 796 -14.02 30.51 -13.92
C PHE A 796 -13.57 30.01 -15.30
N GLY A 797 -14.52 29.58 -16.13
CA GLY A 797 -14.25 28.81 -17.34
C GLY A 797 -13.98 27.35 -17.00
N MET A 798 -14.61 26.45 -17.74
CA MET A 798 -14.44 25.03 -17.51
C MET A 798 -13.05 24.56 -17.99
N PHE A 799 -12.37 23.77 -17.17
CA PHE A 799 -11.07 23.15 -17.44
C PHE A 799 -11.14 21.66 -17.07
N SER A 800 -10.22 20.84 -17.54
CA SER A 800 -10.15 19.41 -17.19
C SER A 800 -9.66 19.23 -15.75
N CYS A 801 -10.48 18.62 -14.89
CA CYS A 801 -10.09 18.21 -13.54
C CYS A 801 -10.97 17.05 -13.07
N CYS A 802 -10.53 15.83 -13.37
CA CYS A 802 -11.26 14.60 -13.02
C CYS A 802 -11.56 14.50 -11.51
N MET A 803 -10.63 14.98 -10.66
CA MET A 803 -10.75 14.85 -9.22
C MET A 803 -11.87 15.70 -8.62
N THR A 804 -12.00 16.94 -9.07
CA THR A 804 -13.09 17.82 -8.60
C THR A 804 -14.46 17.30 -9.05
N ASN A 805 -14.53 16.74 -10.28
CA ASN A 805 -15.74 16.06 -10.77
C ASN A 805 -16.09 14.84 -9.91
N PHE A 806 -15.08 14.07 -9.50
CA PHE A 806 -15.25 12.92 -8.61
C PHE A 806 -15.74 13.29 -7.20
N GLN A 807 -15.23 14.38 -6.62
CA GLN A 807 -15.66 14.87 -5.31
C GLN A 807 -17.14 15.30 -5.33
N ALA A 808 -17.55 16.05 -6.36
CA ALA A 808 -18.95 16.46 -6.53
C ALA A 808 -19.89 15.27 -6.76
N PHE A 809 -19.45 14.30 -7.56
CA PHE A 809 -20.16 13.03 -7.74
C PHE A 809 -20.36 12.29 -6.41
N THR A 810 -19.30 12.20 -5.58
CA THR A 810 -19.37 11.56 -4.26
C THR A 810 -20.42 12.22 -3.37
N ALA A 811 -20.43 13.56 -3.32
CA ALA A 811 -21.44 14.31 -2.57
C ALA A 811 -22.86 14.06 -3.09
N ALA A 812 -23.05 14.02 -4.41
CA ALA A 812 -24.36 13.74 -5.03
C ALA A 812 -24.85 12.32 -4.69
N VAL A 813 -23.97 11.31 -4.73
CA VAL A 813 -24.30 9.93 -4.34
C VAL A 813 -24.72 9.85 -2.87
N ILE A 814 -24.05 10.57 -1.96
CA ILE A 814 -24.42 10.62 -0.54
C ILE A 814 -25.84 11.17 -0.35
N LEU A 815 -26.23 12.22 -1.09
CA LEU A 815 -27.59 12.77 -1.06
C LEU A 815 -28.62 11.74 -1.56
N ILE A 816 -28.38 11.14 -2.72
CA ILE A 816 -29.26 10.10 -3.28
C ILE A 816 -29.40 8.92 -2.31
N PHE A 817 -28.29 8.49 -1.71
CA PHE A 817 -28.29 7.37 -0.79
C PHE A 817 -29.15 7.64 0.45
N ASN A 818 -29.10 8.86 1.01
CA ASN A 818 -30.00 9.25 2.09
C ASN A 818 -31.49 9.16 1.68
N MET A 819 -31.83 9.49 0.42
CA MET A 819 -33.20 9.36 -0.08
C MET A 819 -33.66 7.89 -0.17
N PHE A 820 -32.75 6.99 -0.55
CA PHE A 820 -33.04 5.55 -0.63
C PHE A 820 -33.19 4.86 0.73
N LEU A 821 -32.54 5.36 1.78
CA LEU A 821 -32.60 4.76 3.12
C LEU A 821 -33.97 4.88 3.82
N ARG A 822 -34.88 5.74 3.34
CA ARG A 822 -36.27 5.93 3.83
C ARG A 822 -36.41 5.84 5.37
N THR A 823 -35.58 6.60 6.10
CA THR A 823 -35.70 6.71 7.57
C THR A 823 -36.88 7.62 7.95
N PRO A 824 -37.46 7.51 9.16
CA PRO A 824 -38.51 8.45 9.62
C PRO A 824 -38.08 9.94 9.57
N ALA A 825 -36.78 10.22 9.67
CA ALA A 825 -36.23 11.55 9.48
C ALA A 825 -36.20 11.98 8.01
N ALA A 826 -35.91 11.05 7.08
CA ALA A 826 -36.00 11.29 5.64
C ALA A 826 -37.46 11.50 5.18
N GLU A 827 -38.44 10.88 5.83
CA GLU A 827 -39.87 11.16 5.59
C GLU A 827 -40.25 12.58 6.03
N LEU A 828 -39.65 13.09 7.12
CA LEU A 828 -39.84 14.47 7.57
C LEU A 828 -39.19 15.49 6.61
N GLU A 829 -38.08 15.14 5.96
CA GLU A 829 -37.40 15.95 4.93
C GLU A 829 -38.24 16.10 3.65
N VAL A 830 -39.15 15.16 3.36
CA VAL A 830 -40.12 15.30 2.26
C VAL A 830 -41.08 16.46 2.52
N PHE A 831 -41.54 16.62 3.77
CA PHE A 831 -42.44 17.72 4.14
C PHE A 831 -41.75 19.10 4.20
N SER A 832 -40.42 19.14 4.30
CA SER A 832 -39.64 20.40 4.31
C SER A 832 -39.23 20.89 2.91
N GLY A 833 -39.49 20.11 1.85
CA GLY A 833 -39.05 20.40 0.49
C GLY A 833 -37.55 20.18 0.24
N GLN A 834 -36.81 19.65 1.23
CA GLN A 834 -35.36 19.43 1.12
C GLN A 834 -35.01 18.40 0.04
N ARG A 835 -35.84 17.38 -0.14
CA ARG A 835 -35.64 16.35 -1.18
C ARG A 835 -35.67 16.93 -2.59
N ASP A 836 -36.60 17.84 -2.87
CA ASP A 836 -36.68 18.50 -4.17
C ASP A 836 -35.48 19.44 -4.39
N ALA A 837 -35.05 20.14 -3.34
CA ALA A 837 -33.85 20.96 -3.38
C ALA A 837 -32.59 20.12 -3.64
N ASP A 838 -32.46 18.95 -3.02
CA ASP A 838 -31.34 18.03 -3.23
C ASP A 838 -31.34 17.47 -4.66
N TRP A 839 -32.51 17.13 -5.23
CA TRP A 839 -32.62 16.76 -6.64
C TRP A 839 -32.25 17.90 -7.59
N GLY A 840 -32.57 19.15 -7.23
CA GLY A 840 -32.11 20.33 -7.95
C GLY A 840 -30.58 20.41 -7.99
N LEU A 841 -29.91 20.25 -6.84
CA LEU A 841 -28.45 20.21 -6.76
C LEU A 841 -27.85 19.06 -7.58
N ILE A 842 -28.44 17.87 -7.54
CA ILE A 842 -27.99 16.72 -8.33
C ILE A 842 -28.14 16.98 -9.83
N ALA A 843 -29.24 17.61 -10.25
CA ALA A 843 -29.44 18.01 -11.65
C ALA A 843 -28.40 19.03 -12.12
N ASP A 844 -28.04 20.00 -11.27
CA ASP A 844 -26.97 20.96 -11.55
C ASP A 844 -25.61 20.25 -11.71
N VAL A 845 -25.29 19.28 -10.84
CA VAL A 845 -24.08 18.45 -10.98
C VAL A 845 -24.07 17.69 -12.30
N ILE A 846 -25.17 17.03 -12.67
CA ILE A 846 -25.30 16.31 -13.93
C ILE A 846 -25.07 17.25 -15.13
N SER A 847 -25.66 18.45 -15.11
CA SER A 847 -25.48 19.47 -16.15
C SER A 847 -24.02 19.91 -16.30
N VAL A 848 -23.34 20.15 -15.18
CA VAL A 848 -21.90 20.50 -15.17
C VAL A 848 -21.04 19.35 -15.69
N LEU A 849 -21.34 18.10 -15.33
CA LEU A 849 -20.63 16.93 -15.83
C LEU A 849 -20.88 16.71 -17.34
N ASP A 850 -22.10 16.90 -17.83
CA ASP A 850 -22.42 16.86 -19.28
C ASP A 850 -21.58 17.89 -20.05
N ALA A 851 -21.54 19.14 -19.59
CA ALA A 851 -20.73 20.17 -20.19
C ALA A 851 -19.22 19.83 -20.15
N ALA A 852 -18.74 19.14 -19.11
CA ALA A 852 -17.36 18.66 -19.03
C ALA A 852 -17.06 17.57 -20.06
N VAL A 853 -17.99 16.63 -20.27
CA VAL A 853 -17.88 15.56 -21.29
C VAL A 853 -17.93 16.13 -22.70
N GLU A 854 -18.80 17.11 -22.96
CA GLU A 854 -18.90 17.74 -24.28
C GLU A 854 -17.61 18.49 -24.62
N ARG A 855 -17.06 19.22 -23.64
CA ARG A 855 -15.91 20.09 -23.84
C ARG A 855 -14.56 19.38 -23.75
N PHE A 856 -14.45 18.32 -22.96
CA PHE A 856 -13.20 17.59 -22.68
C PHE A 856 -13.36 16.08 -22.88
N GLU A 857 -12.27 15.35 -23.14
CA GLU A 857 -12.24 13.88 -23.11
C GLU A 857 -12.25 13.33 -21.67
N ASP A 858 -13.08 13.90 -20.80
CA ASP A 858 -13.16 13.53 -19.38
C ASP A 858 -14.02 12.27 -19.19
N ARG A 859 -13.34 11.13 -19.11
CA ARG A 859 -13.99 9.82 -18.89
C ARG A 859 -14.57 9.68 -17.49
N VAL A 860 -13.99 10.34 -16.49
CA VAL A 860 -14.50 10.29 -15.11
C VAL A 860 -15.82 11.04 -15.01
N ALA A 861 -15.92 12.20 -15.65
CA ALA A 861 -17.17 12.96 -15.73
C ALA A 861 -18.26 12.19 -16.49
N LEU A 862 -17.91 11.52 -17.59
CA LEU A 862 -18.82 10.67 -18.36
C LEU A 862 -19.46 9.60 -17.47
N GLN A 863 -18.63 8.85 -16.76
CA GLN A 863 -19.08 7.76 -15.90
C GLN A 863 -19.88 8.25 -14.70
N ALA A 864 -19.39 9.30 -14.03
CA ALA A 864 -20.09 9.94 -12.91
C ALA A 864 -21.50 10.38 -13.31
N ARG A 865 -21.62 11.04 -14.47
CA ARG A 865 -22.90 11.46 -15.03
C ARG A 865 -23.83 10.28 -15.29
N ASP A 866 -23.33 9.24 -15.94
CA ASP A 866 -24.15 8.07 -16.32
C ASP A 866 -24.71 7.36 -15.08
N VAL A 867 -23.89 7.21 -14.04
CA VAL A 867 -24.34 6.66 -12.74
C VAL A 867 -25.40 7.55 -12.11
N LEU A 868 -25.19 8.88 -12.05
CA LEU A 868 -26.19 9.78 -11.45
C LEU A 868 -27.52 9.79 -12.21
N LYS A 869 -27.50 9.79 -13.55
CA LYS A 869 -28.72 9.70 -14.38
C LYS A 869 -29.46 8.38 -14.16
N LEU A 870 -28.73 7.29 -14.01
CA LEU A 870 -29.33 5.98 -13.73
C LEU A 870 -29.94 5.91 -12.32
N LEU A 871 -29.23 6.41 -11.30
CA LEU A 871 -29.76 6.51 -9.94
C LEU A 871 -31.02 7.40 -9.90
N GLN A 872 -31.05 8.48 -10.68
CA GLN A 872 -32.23 9.32 -10.86
C GLN A 872 -33.39 8.55 -11.53
N ALA A 873 -33.11 7.75 -12.56
CA ALA A 873 -34.13 6.92 -13.21
C ALA A 873 -34.71 5.86 -12.25
N ILE A 874 -33.86 5.24 -11.41
CA ILE A 874 -34.26 4.27 -10.38
C ILE A 874 -35.25 4.89 -9.39
N GLU A 875 -35.03 6.14 -9.00
CA GLU A 875 -35.94 6.84 -8.09
C GLU A 875 -37.29 7.18 -8.75
N ILE A 876 -37.27 7.66 -10.00
CA ILE A 876 -38.48 8.16 -10.69
C ILE A 876 -39.40 7.00 -11.08
N ASP A 877 -38.86 5.92 -11.64
CA ASP A 877 -39.65 4.80 -12.15
C ASP A 877 -39.01 3.43 -11.84
N PRO A 878 -39.06 3.00 -10.56
CA PRO A 878 -38.43 1.75 -10.13
C PRO A 878 -39.02 0.50 -10.81
N LYS A 879 -40.21 0.58 -11.43
CA LYS A 879 -40.94 -0.57 -12.00
C LYS A 879 -40.57 -0.87 -13.45
N ASN A 880 -40.17 0.14 -14.22
CA ASN A 880 -39.89 -0.01 -15.67
C ASN A 880 -38.41 -0.26 -16.00
N LEU A 881 -37.51 -0.30 -15.02
CA LEU A 881 -36.11 -0.69 -15.26
C LEU A 881 -36.00 -2.21 -15.46
N GLU A 882 -35.37 -2.64 -16.55
CA GLU A 882 -35.03 -4.05 -16.79
C GLU A 882 -33.83 -4.46 -15.93
N GLY A 883 -33.96 -5.56 -15.15
CA GLY A 883 -32.89 -6.12 -14.33
C GLY A 883 -33.20 -6.23 -12.83
N ASP A 884 -32.75 -7.31 -12.19
CA ASP A 884 -32.96 -7.59 -10.76
C ASP A 884 -31.80 -7.14 -9.87
N LYS A 885 -30.64 -6.83 -10.46
CA LYS A 885 -29.43 -6.33 -9.77
C LYS A 885 -28.66 -5.38 -10.67
N PHE A 886 -28.42 -4.17 -10.18
CA PHE A 886 -27.56 -3.18 -10.81
C PHE A 886 -26.23 -3.12 -10.07
N HIS A 887 -25.12 -3.28 -10.79
CA HIS A 887 -23.78 -3.19 -10.24
C HIS A 887 -23.11 -1.94 -10.83
N PHE A 888 -22.73 -1.01 -9.96
CA PHE A 888 -22.00 0.19 -10.33
C PHE A 888 -20.62 0.09 -9.74
N THR A 889 -19.63 -0.15 -10.58
CA THR A 889 -18.26 0.11 -10.15
C THR A 889 -18.05 1.61 -10.23
N ILE A 890 -17.70 2.23 -9.12
CA ILE A 890 -17.32 3.63 -9.05
C ILE A 890 -15.81 3.66 -8.84
N PRO A 891 -15.06 4.40 -9.67
CA PRO A 891 -13.63 4.58 -9.47
C PRO A 891 -13.33 4.98 -8.01
N TYR A 892 -12.44 4.25 -7.34
CA TYR A 892 -12.05 4.48 -5.93
C TYR A 892 -13.12 4.24 -4.85
N PHE A 893 -14.40 4.04 -5.22
CA PHE A 893 -15.50 3.73 -4.29
C PHE A 893 -15.87 2.23 -4.28
N GLY A 894 -15.37 1.44 -5.24
CA GLY A 894 -15.67 0.01 -5.33
C GLY A 894 -16.97 -0.27 -6.09
N ILE A 895 -17.65 -1.37 -5.78
CA ILE A 895 -18.86 -1.80 -6.48
C ILE A 895 -20.09 -1.53 -5.61
N ILE A 896 -20.95 -0.59 -6.01
CA ILE A 896 -22.30 -0.41 -5.46
C ILE A 896 -23.23 -1.42 -6.11
N THR A 897 -23.91 -2.25 -5.32
CA THR A 897 -24.92 -3.18 -5.82
C THR A 897 -26.31 -2.78 -5.33
N ILE A 898 -27.23 -2.53 -6.26
CA ILE A 898 -28.65 -2.26 -5.99
C ILE A 898 -29.46 -3.45 -6.51
N ALA A 899 -30.08 -4.23 -5.62
CA ALA A 899 -30.84 -5.44 -5.96
C ALA A 899 -32.34 -5.26 -5.71
N ARG A 900 -33.23 -5.86 -6.51
CA ARG A 900 -34.66 -5.90 -6.20
C ARG A 900 -34.94 -6.86 -5.04
N LYS A 901 -35.78 -6.45 -4.10
CA LYS A 901 -36.24 -7.29 -2.98
C LYS A 901 -37.30 -8.26 -3.52
N LEU A 902 -36.96 -9.55 -3.57
CA LEU A 902 -37.93 -10.61 -3.88
C LEU A 902 -38.96 -10.70 -2.73
N PRO A 903 -40.27 -10.85 -3.02
CA PRO A 903 -41.27 -11.05 -1.98
C PRO A 903 -40.95 -12.32 -1.18
N ALA A 904 -40.90 -12.20 0.14
CA ALA A 904 -40.69 -13.34 1.03
C ALA A 904 -41.85 -14.33 0.86
N GLY A 905 -41.53 -15.59 0.56
CA GLY A 905 -42.53 -16.66 0.52
C GLY A 905 -43.25 -16.77 1.86
N GLU A 906 -44.58 -16.81 1.81
CA GLU A 906 -45.44 -17.01 2.96
C GLU A 906 -45.06 -18.30 3.72
N PRO A 907 -45.04 -18.30 5.06
CA PRO A 907 -44.79 -19.50 5.84
C PRO A 907 -45.99 -20.45 5.70
N ASN A 908 -45.70 -21.71 5.37
CA ASN A 908 -46.68 -22.81 5.30
C ASN A 908 -47.70 -22.76 6.45
N GLU A 909 -48.97 -22.49 6.11
CA GLU A 909 -50.10 -22.68 7.00
C GLU A 909 -50.22 -24.17 7.39
N VAL A 910 -50.18 -24.44 8.69
CA VAL A 910 -50.68 -25.68 9.29
C VAL A 910 -52.22 -25.53 9.35
N PRO A 911 -53.01 -26.48 8.84
CA PRO A 911 -54.45 -26.32 8.78
C PRO A 911 -55.08 -26.52 10.17
N GLN A 912 -55.68 -25.48 10.73
CA GLN A 912 -56.62 -25.60 11.85
C GLN A 912 -58.04 -25.23 11.40
N MET A 913 -58.95 -26.06 11.88
CA MET A 913 -60.35 -26.21 11.50
C MET A 913 -61.22 -25.00 11.82
N GLN A 914 -62.28 -24.88 11.02
CA GLN A 914 -63.44 -23.99 11.17
C GLN A 914 -64.12 -24.09 12.53
N ASP A 915 -64.59 -22.95 13.01
CA ASP A 915 -65.87 -22.65 13.69
C ASP A 915 -65.74 -21.20 14.22
N GLY A 916 -66.67 -20.25 14.19
CA GLY A 916 -68.08 -20.16 13.86
C GLY A 916 -68.51 -18.70 14.18
N GLU A 917 -69.61 -18.25 13.59
CA GLU A 917 -70.16 -16.89 13.52
C GLU A 917 -70.49 -16.20 14.87
N THR A 918 -70.45 -14.85 14.93
CA THR A 918 -71.62 -13.92 15.07
C THR A 918 -71.31 -12.56 15.72
N ASP A 919 -71.66 -11.49 14.98
CA ASP A 919 -72.31 -10.21 15.32
C ASP A 919 -71.99 -9.37 16.58
N GLY A 920 -71.48 -8.16 16.33
CA GLY A 920 -72.26 -6.91 16.47
C GLY A 920 -72.19 -6.10 17.78
N ASN A 921 -71.48 -4.95 17.78
CA ASN A 921 -72.08 -3.62 17.95
C ASN A 921 -71.11 -2.43 17.88
N HIS A 922 -71.62 -1.35 17.31
CA HIS A 922 -70.99 -0.07 16.98
C HIS A 922 -70.58 0.80 18.18
N LEU A 923 -69.47 1.56 18.03
CA LEU A 923 -69.50 3.01 18.26
C LEU A 923 -68.50 3.73 17.35
N VAL A 924 -69.00 4.71 16.60
CA VAL A 924 -68.27 5.55 15.63
C VAL A 924 -67.55 6.68 16.35
N THR A 925 -66.26 6.88 16.04
CA THR A 925 -65.59 8.18 16.16
C THR A 925 -64.83 8.43 14.86
N LEU A 926 -65.23 9.45 14.09
CA LEU A 926 -64.58 9.92 12.88
C LEU A 926 -63.46 10.91 13.23
N SER A 927 -62.22 10.66 12.81
CA SER A 927 -61.21 11.71 12.60
C SER A 927 -59.89 11.14 12.03
N ALA A 928 -59.41 11.79 10.97
CA ALA A 928 -58.14 11.61 10.24
C ALA A 928 -58.08 10.39 9.30
N ALA A 929 -58.30 10.65 8.01
CA ALA A 929 -57.94 9.75 6.93
C ALA A 929 -56.40 9.63 6.89
N GLU A 930 -55.88 8.53 7.44
CA GLU A 930 -54.58 8.00 7.04
C GLU A 930 -54.66 7.68 5.54
N VAL A 931 -54.09 8.57 4.72
CA VAL A 931 -53.72 8.20 3.36
C VAL A 931 -52.49 7.30 3.51
N SER A 932 -52.73 6.01 3.73
CA SER A 932 -51.70 4.99 3.54
C SER A 932 -51.37 4.96 2.05
N LEU A 933 -50.35 5.70 1.64
CA LEU A 933 -49.73 5.51 0.32
C LEU A 933 -48.97 4.19 0.36
N ASP A 934 -49.68 3.15 -0.07
CA ASP A 934 -49.19 1.79 -0.23
C ASP A 934 -48.10 1.74 -1.32
N TYR A 935 -46.83 1.87 -0.90
CA TYR A 935 -45.66 1.74 -1.79
C TYR A 935 -44.77 0.60 -1.32
N SER A 936 -44.86 -0.54 -2.02
CA SER A 936 -44.07 -1.76 -1.81
C SER A 936 -42.53 -1.54 -1.86
N PRO A 937 -41.74 -2.09 -0.92
CA PRO A 937 -40.29 -1.92 -0.83
C PRO A 937 -39.57 -2.88 -1.80
N SER A 938 -39.28 -2.40 -3.01
CA SER A 938 -38.84 -3.28 -4.11
C SER A 938 -37.32 -3.42 -4.25
N PHE A 939 -36.48 -2.77 -3.43
CA PHE A 939 -35.02 -2.81 -3.59
C PHE A 939 -34.23 -2.91 -2.26
N MET A 940 -33.19 -3.76 -2.22
CA MET A 940 -32.13 -3.84 -1.22
C MET A 940 -30.83 -3.28 -1.82
N THR A 941 -30.20 -2.32 -1.14
CA THR A 941 -28.89 -1.79 -1.52
C THR A 941 -27.82 -2.40 -0.64
N THR A 942 -26.82 -3.05 -1.23
CA THR A 942 -25.61 -3.54 -0.55
C THR A 942 -24.40 -2.84 -1.14
N ILE A 943 -23.64 -2.16 -0.28
CA ILE A 943 -22.43 -1.44 -0.67
C ILE A 943 -21.25 -2.26 -0.15
N ASP A 944 -20.41 -2.70 -1.07
CA ASP A 944 -19.10 -3.26 -0.72
C ASP A 944 -18.07 -2.13 -0.84
N PHE A 945 -17.76 -1.48 0.28
CA PHE A 945 -16.67 -0.51 0.33
C PHE A 945 -15.36 -1.29 0.18
N MET A 946 -14.90 -1.45 -1.06
CA MET A 946 -13.59 -2.04 -1.30
C MET A 946 -12.50 -1.04 -0.87
N GLY A 947 -12.03 -1.19 0.37
CA GLY A 947 -10.63 -0.89 0.66
C GLY A 947 -9.75 -1.64 -0.33
N PRO A 948 -8.69 -1.02 -0.88
CA PRO A 948 -7.98 -1.60 -2.02
C PRO A 948 -7.28 -2.89 -1.62
N SER A 949 -7.82 -4.03 -2.05
CA SER A 949 -7.24 -5.37 -1.80
C SER A 949 -5.90 -5.55 -2.52
N THR A 950 -5.67 -4.93 -3.68
CA THR A 950 -4.34 -4.84 -4.29
C THR A 950 -4.15 -3.61 -5.21
N ALA A 951 -2.89 -3.25 -5.48
CA ALA A 951 -2.50 -2.26 -6.48
C ALA A 951 -2.87 -2.68 -7.91
N ALA A 952 -2.88 -4.00 -8.18
CA ALA A 952 -3.21 -4.59 -9.46
C ALA A 952 -4.69 -4.44 -9.82
N ASP A 953 -5.60 -4.59 -8.85
CA ASP A 953 -7.05 -4.55 -9.12
C ASP A 953 -7.53 -3.22 -9.71
N VAL A 954 -6.91 -2.08 -9.39
CA VAL A 954 -7.34 -0.76 -9.92
C VAL A 954 -6.68 -0.41 -11.25
N ASP A 955 -5.43 -0.78 -11.48
CA ASP A 955 -4.82 -0.60 -12.81
C ASP A 955 -5.39 -1.61 -13.82
N GLU A 956 -5.77 -2.81 -13.37
CA GLU A 956 -6.48 -3.82 -14.16
C GLU A 956 -7.96 -3.44 -14.35
N LEU A 957 -8.66 -2.89 -13.35
CA LEU A 957 -9.99 -2.26 -13.54
C LEU A 957 -9.89 -1.11 -14.53
N MET A 958 -8.94 -0.18 -14.38
CA MET A 958 -8.75 0.91 -15.33
C MET A 958 -8.39 0.40 -16.74
N ARG A 959 -7.69 -0.75 -16.87
CA ARG A 959 -7.41 -1.40 -18.17
C ARG A 959 -8.61 -2.13 -18.75
N GLN A 960 -9.37 -2.88 -17.97
CA GLN A 960 -10.64 -3.49 -18.39
C GLN A 960 -11.63 -2.39 -18.84
N TRP A 961 -11.58 -1.23 -18.19
CA TRP A 961 -12.36 -0.03 -18.51
C TRP A 961 -11.82 0.76 -19.71
N LEU A 962 -10.60 0.49 -20.14
CA LEU A 962 -9.98 1.03 -21.35
C LEU A 962 -10.18 0.12 -22.58
N VAL A 963 -10.73 -1.09 -22.41
CA VAL A 963 -10.79 -2.14 -23.46
C VAL A 963 -12.22 -2.42 -23.94
N GLU A 964 -13.28 -1.92 -23.30
CA GLU A 964 -14.68 -2.16 -23.74
C GLU A 964 -15.15 -1.30 -24.94
N GLU A 965 -14.25 -0.80 -25.78
CA GLU A 965 -14.56 -0.49 -27.20
C GLU A 965 -13.42 -0.98 -28.10
N MET A 966 -13.39 -2.31 -28.30
CA MET A 966 -12.92 -2.94 -29.53
C MET A 966 -13.93 -3.98 -30.00
#